data_AF-A0A016V509-F1
#
_entry.id   AF-A0A016V509-F1
#
_cell.length_a   1.000
_cell.length_b   1.000
_cell.length_c   1.000
_cell.angle_alpha   90.00
_cell.angle_beta   90.00
_cell.angle_gamma   90.00
#
_symmetry.space_group_name_H-M   'P 1'
#
loop_
_entity.id
_entity.type
_entity.pdbx_description
1 polymer ?
#
loop_
_entity_poly.entity_id
_entity_poly.type
_entity_poly.pdbx_seq_one_letter_code
_entity_poly.pdbx_strand_id
1 'polypeptide(L)'
;MRPKLRLTTCVSCGLQHFSTGATNVTYQQHKTGREERASVLGKHDGFRGCTIWFTGLSGAGKTTIAFAVEKLLTQMGIPCCGLDGDNVRHGLCKNLGFSKEERSENIRRVAEVAKLFADQGLVSLASFISPFRVDREEARRIHEKDDLGFFEVYVSTSLQECEKRDPKKLYEKARAGEISGFTGIDSAYEPPEDAELIIDTESEGHGVDRCVATVIEFLHKKGIIPDKAMRQLSGPPLRELFVENVEEKKALLEEAKNMPKIELGPVEVQWLQVLSEGWATPLPGFMRERQYLQALHFGQLLDLKKKTVFPGEKDDGAEDPWPMDEPVNQSIPIVLPITDEQKESLCKGDEVSPRVALTRNGSVLAILCDGEIYSHRREERVARQFAFSDPRHPAVEQVLSSGPWCLGGDLKVLERVTFDDGLNDFRKTPSELRRIFEEKGADAVFVFQLRNPIHNGHALLMRDTREKLLKKYRNPMLLLHPLGGWTKDDDVPLSVRMRQHEAVIAEGVLDPSWTVLSIFPSPMLYAGPTEVQWHARARIAAGVHTYIVGRDPAGIQHPDTGDFLYEPTHGAKVLSMAPGLSQLHILPFRVAAYDKKAGKMAFFDPSRKEDFDFISGTRMRKLAREGATPPDGFMAPTAWKILADYYQSIAKK
;
A
#
# COMPACT_ATOMS: atom_id res chain seq x y z
N MET A 1 -53.59 26.95 -30.15
CA MET A 1 -52.44 27.05 -31.07
C MET A 1 -51.18 26.77 -30.28
N ARG A 2 -50.42 25.72 -30.63
CA ARG A 2 -49.13 25.39 -29.97
C ARG A 2 -48.09 26.45 -30.33
N PRO A 3 -47.27 26.97 -29.38
CA PRO A 3 -46.14 27.82 -29.76
C PRO A 3 -45.06 26.94 -30.38
N LYS A 4 -44.59 27.32 -31.57
CA LYS A 4 -43.44 26.71 -32.24
C LYS A 4 -42.17 27.03 -31.43
N LEU A 5 -41.39 26.01 -31.09
CA LEU A 5 -40.00 26.14 -30.64
C LEU A 5 -39.22 26.99 -31.66
N ARG A 6 -38.57 28.07 -31.20
CA ARG A 6 -37.59 28.81 -31.99
C ARG A 6 -36.20 28.54 -31.41
N LEU A 7 -35.36 27.91 -32.22
CA LEU A 7 -33.92 27.80 -32.00
C LEU A 7 -33.27 29.13 -32.38
N THR A 8 -32.46 29.71 -31.50
CA THR A 8 -31.55 30.81 -31.80
C THR A 8 -30.14 30.39 -31.44
N THR A 9 -29.27 30.32 -32.44
CA THR A 9 -27.84 30.04 -32.31
C THR A 9 -27.08 31.32 -31.97
N CYS A 10 -26.40 31.34 -30.81
CA CYS A 10 -25.37 32.34 -30.51
C CYS A 10 -24.04 31.86 -31.13
N VAL A 11 -23.47 32.67 -32.02
CA VAL A 11 -22.35 32.28 -32.90
C VAL A 11 -20.99 32.23 -32.17
N SER A 12 -20.91 32.60 -30.89
CA SER A 12 -19.63 32.72 -30.17
C SER A 12 -19.35 31.67 -29.09
N CYS A 13 -20.29 30.79 -28.72
CA CYS A 13 -20.05 29.82 -27.63
C CYS A 13 -20.64 28.42 -27.78
N GLY A 14 -21.31 28.08 -28.88
CA GLY A 14 -21.81 26.71 -29.12
C GLY A 14 -22.90 26.19 -28.17
N LEU A 15 -23.28 26.93 -27.12
CA LEU A 15 -24.28 26.51 -26.14
C LEU A 15 -25.71 26.80 -26.63
N GLN A 16 -26.53 25.74 -26.70
CA GLN A 16 -27.96 25.82 -27.01
C GLN A 16 -28.76 26.20 -25.74
N HIS A 17 -29.24 27.45 -25.65
CA HIS A 17 -30.18 27.85 -24.61
C HIS A 17 -31.62 27.45 -24.96
N PHE A 18 -32.31 26.79 -24.02
CA PHE A 18 -33.75 26.55 -24.07
C PHE A 18 -34.49 27.75 -23.46
N SER A 19 -35.66 28.08 -24.01
CA SER A 19 -36.49 29.20 -23.55
C SER A 19 -36.89 29.01 -22.08
N THR A 20 -36.52 29.96 -21.23
CA THR A 20 -37.08 30.09 -19.89
C THR A 20 -38.56 30.46 -19.99
N GLY A 21 -39.43 29.81 -19.21
CA GLY A 21 -40.83 30.23 -19.07
C GLY A 21 -40.97 31.65 -18.50
N ALA A 22 -39.93 32.12 -17.79
CA ALA A 22 -39.79 33.50 -17.37
C ALA A 22 -39.12 34.33 -18.47
N THR A 23 -39.77 35.41 -18.91
CA THR A 23 -39.29 36.27 -20.02
C THR A 23 -38.18 37.25 -19.62
N ASN A 24 -37.87 37.38 -18.32
CA ASN A 24 -37.05 38.45 -17.77
C ASN A 24 -35.82 37.92 -16.98
N VAL A 25 -35.20 36.82 -17.42
CA VAL A 25 -34.05 36.20 -16.74
C VAL A 25 -32.86 36.15 -17.69
N THR A 26 -31.69 36.55 -17.21
CA THR A 26 -30.41 36.46 -17.92
C THR A 26 -29.49 35.48 -17.19
N TYR A 27 -28.77 34.64 -17.94
CA TYR A 27 -27.76 33.76 -17.35
C TYR A 27 -26.53 34.59 -16.94
N GLN A 28 -26.12 34.46 -15.69
CA GLN A 28 -24.92 35.12 -15.17
C GLN A 28 -23.74 34.17 -15.30
N GLN A 29 -22.76 34.52 -16.13
CA GLN A 29 -21.52 33.76 -16.23
C GLN A 29 -20.64 34.01 -15.00
N HIS A 30 -20.17 32.93 -14.39
CA HIS A 30 -19.20 33.00 -13.30
C HIS A 30 -17.86 33.50 -13.84
N LYS A 31 -17.15 34.32 -13.03
CA LYS A 31 -15.81 34.79 -13.36
C LYS A 31 -14.75 33.68 -13.27
N THR A 32 -14.98 32.72 -12.37
CA THR A 32 -14.10 31.58 -12.10
C THR A 32 -14.63 30.36 -12.83
N GLY A 33 -13.78 29.73 -13.64
CA GLY A 33 -14.13 28.55 -14.44
C GLY A 33 -14.13 27.25 -13.63
N ARG A 34 -14.61 26.15 -14.23
CA ARG A 34 -14.62 24.83 -13.58
C ARG A 34 -13.24 24.32 -13.23
N GLU A 35 -12.26 24.48 -14.12
CA GLU A 35 -10.88 24.02 -13.90
C GLU A 35 -10.21 24.78 -12.75
N GLU A 36 -10.40 26.10 -12.68
CA GLU A 36 -9.89 26.94 -11.59
C GLU A 36 -10.57 26.60 -10.25
N ARG A 37 -11.87 26.27 -10.23
CA ARG A 37 -12.50 25.73 -9.01
C ARG A 37 -11.89 24.39 -8.63
N ALA A 38 -11.73 23.48 -9.58
CA ALA A 38 -11.22 22.13 -9.34
C ALA A 38 -9.78 22.13 -8.81
N SER A 39 -8.92 23.06 -9.24
CA SER A 39 -7.52 23.15 -8.77
C SER A 39 -7.37 23.58 -7.31
N VAL A 40 -8.40 24.17 -6.72
CA VAL A 40 -8.41 24.56 -5.30
C VAL A 40 -9.36 23.70 -4.44
N LEU A 41 -10.16 22.85 -5.08
CA LEU A 41 -11.19 22.04 -4.43
C LEU A 41 -10.69 20.61 -4.19
N GLY A 42 -10.32 20.31 -2.95
CA GLY A 42 -9.85 18.98 -2.54
C GLY A 42 -8.34 18.89 -2.41
N LYS A 43 -7.82 17.66 -2.26
CA LYS A 43 -6.39 17.40 -2.05
C LYS A 43 -5.59 17.21 -3.35
N HIS A 44 -6.26 16.84 -4.44
CA HIS A 44 -5.60 16.41 -5.68
C HIS A 44 -6.06 17.24 -6.87
N ASP A 45 -5.10 17.70 -7.67
CA ASP A 45 -5.38 18.34 -8.95
C ASP A 45 -6.03 17.37 -9.93
N GLY A 46 -6.81 17.90 -10.86
CA GLY A 46 -7.40 17.14 -11.97
C GLY A 46 -8.66 16.35 -11.63
N PHE A 47 -9.14 16.39 -10.38
CA PHE A 47 -10.47 15.89 -10.04
C PHE A 47 -11.55 16.66 -10.82
N ARG A 48 -12.57 15.93 -11.31
CA ARG A 48 -13.67 16.52 -12.09
C ARG A 48 -15.00 16.26 -11.42
N GLY A 49 -15.78 17.33 -11.21
CA GLY A 49 -17.15 17.21 -10.74
C GLY A 49 -18.02 16.43 -11.71
N CYS A 50 -18.82 15.51 -11.18
CA CYS A 50 -19.73 14.67 -11.94
C CYS A 50 -20.87 14.17 -11.07
N THR A 51 -21.87 13.55 -11.68
CA THR A 51 -22.98 12.90 -10.97
C THR A 51 -22.93 11.40 -11.15
N ILE A 52 -22.92 10.68 -10.04
CA ILE A 52 -23.09 9.22 -9.97
C ILE A 52 -24.53 8.95 -9.55
N TRP A 53 -25.31 8.44 -10.49
CA TRP A 53 -26.74 8.25 -10.33
C TRP A 53 -27.07 6.79 -10.05
N PHE A 54 -27.25 6.44 -8.77
CA PHE A 54 -27.65 5.11 -8.35
C PHE A 54 -29.16 4.92 -8.54
N THR A 55 -29.54 3.93 -9.34
CA THR A 55 -30.93 3.53 -9.60
C THR A 55 -31.16 2.04 -9.31
N GLY A 56 -32.39 1.64 -8.99
CA GLY A 56 -32.73 0.28 -8.54
C GLY A 56 -33.93 0.23 -7.61
N LEU A 57 -34.45 -0.97 -7.37
CA LEU A 57 -35.59 -1.21 -6.48
C LEU A 57 -35.33 -0.74 -5.03
N SER A 58 -36.39 -0.50 -4.26
CA SER A 58 -36.26 -0.29 -2.81
C SER A 58 -35.58 -1.51 -2.19
N GLY A 59 -34.68 -1.35 -1.22
CA GLY A 59 -33.95 -2.48 -0.63
C GLY A 59 -32.81 -3.08 -1.48
N ALA A 60 -32.59 -2.63 -2.72
CA ALA A 60 -31.50 -3.12 -3.57
C ALA A 60 -30.08 -2.77 -3.07
N GLY A 61 -29.93 -1.80 -2.16
CA GLY A 61 -28.62 -1.43 -1.57
C GLY A 61 -28.00 -0.11 -2.03
N LYS A 62 -28.72 0.69 -2.85
CA LYS A 62 -28.24 1.99 -3.37
C LYS A 62 -27.62 2.91 -2.31
N THR A 63 -28.37 3.24 -1.25
CA THR A 63 -27.92 4.16 -0.19
C THR A 63 -26.72 3.60 0.56
N THR A 64 -26.66 2.28 0.77
CA THR A 64 -25.52 1.60 1.40
C THR A 64 -24.25 1.76 0.58
N ILE A 65 -24.33 1.53 -0.74
CA ILE A 65 -23.19 1.66 -1.64
C ILE A 65 -22.79 3.14 -1.77
N ALA A 66 -23.73 4.04 -2.02
CA ALA A 66 -23.48 5.47 -2.23
C ALA A 66 -22.74 6.10 -1.04
N PHE A 67 -23.19 5.87 0.20
CA PHE A 67 -22.54 6.46 1.38
C PHE A 67 -21.22 5.77 1.76
N ALA A 68 -21.04 4.49 1.40
CA ALA A 68 -19.74 3.85 1.53
C ALA A 68 -18.72 4.41 0.52
N VAL A 69 -19.15 4.69 -0.71
CA VAL A 69 -18.34 5.41 -1.72
C VAL A 69 -18.03 6.83 -1.26
N GLU A 70 -19.02 7.56 -0.73
CA GLU A 70 -18.84 8.91 -0.15
C GLU A 70 -17.74 8.93 0.91
N LYS A 71 -17.77 7.94 1.82
CA LYS A 71 -16.75 7.80 2.86
C LYS A 71 -15.36 7.58 2.28
N LEU A 72 -15.20 6.72 1.27
CA LEU A 72 -13.91 6.48 0.63
C LEU A 72 -13.39 7.70 -0.14
N LEU A 73 -14.23 8.35 -0.95
CA LEU A 73 -13.86 9.57 -1.66
C LEU A 73 -13.41 10.66 -0.68
N THR A 74 -14.15 10.83 0.42
CA THR A 74 -13.79 11.78 1.49
C THR A 74 -12.43 11.43 2.10
N GLN A 75 -12.16 10.15 2.40
CA GLN A 75 -10.87 9.68 2.92
C GLN A 75 -9.72 9.94 1.94
N MET A 76 -9.99 9.85 0.63
CA MET A 76 -9.02 10.14 -0.43
C MET A 76 -8.73 11.64 -0.60
N GLY A 77 -9.50 12.51 0.06
CA GLY A 77 -9.46 13.96 -0.10
C GLY A 77 -10.20 14.45 -1.35
N ILE A 78 -11.14 13.65 -1.86
CA ILE A 78 -12.00 13.97 -3.00
C ILE A 78 -13.33 14.56 -2.50
N PRO A 79 -13.66 15.82 -2.84
CA PRO A 79 -14.92 16.45 -2.45
C PRO A 79 -16.13 15.76 -3.09
N CYS A 80 -17.05 15.30 -2.26
CA CYS A 80 -18.27 14.63 -2.71
C CYS A 80 -19.47 14.99 -1.82
N CYS A 81 -20.67 14.70 -2.30
CA CYS A 81 -21.91 14.95 -1.56
C CYS A 81 -22.98 13.90 -1.91
N GLY A 82 -23.50 13.21 -0.89
CA GLY A 82 -24.64 12.31 -1.01
C GLY A 82 -26.00 13.02 -1.11
N LEU A 83 -26.78 12.69 -2.13
CA LEU A 83 -28.19 13.05 -2.26
C LEU A 83 -29.04 11.79 -2.11
N ASP A 84 -29.79 11.68 -1.01
CA ASP A 84 -30.68 10.53 -0.75
C ASP A 84 -32.15 10.91 -0.88
N GLY A 85 -32.94 9.97 -1.41
CA GLY A 85 -34.38 10.10 -1.63
C GLY A 85 -35.18 10.57 -0.42
N ASP A 86 -34.84 10.10 0.78
CA ASP A 86 -35.55 10.49 1.99
C ASP A 86 -35.10 11.89 2.44
N ASN A 87 -33.80 12.15 2.41
CA ASN A 87 -33.22 13.42 2.85
C ASN A 87 -33.75 14.62 2.05
N VAL A 88 -33.81 14.51 0.71
CA VAL A 88 -34.30 15.62 -0.12
C VAL A 88 -35.80 15.88 0.07
N ARG A 89 -36.57 14.87 0.50
CA ARG A 89 -38.01 14.98 0.79
C ARG A 89 -38.30 15.70 2.10
N HIS A 90 -37.33 15.84 3.00
CA HIS A 90 -37.48 16.70 4.17
C HIS A 90 -37.27 18.20 3.86
N GLY A 91 -36.67 18.55 2.73
CA GLY A 91 -36.31 19.91 2.35
C GLY A 91 -36.85 20.32 0.98
N LEU A 92 -35.99 20.24 -0.04
CA LEU A 92 -36.25 20.69 -1.42
C LEU A 92 -37.54 20.11 -2.03
N CYS A 93 -37.85 18.87 -1.69
CA CYS A 93 -38.98 18.12 -2.25
C CYS A 93 -40.11 17.89 -1.23
N LYS A 94 -40.15 18.64 -0.12
CA LYS A 94 -41.16 18.47 0.94
C LYS A 94 -42.60 18.70 0.50
N ASN A 95 -42.80 19.41 -0.61
CA ASN A 95 -44.12 19.70 -1.17
C ASN A 95 -44.58 18.69 -2.24
N LEU A 96 -43.81 17.62 -2.49
CA LEU A 96 -44.12 16.61 -3.49
C LEU A 96 -44.60 15.33 -2.81
N GLY A 97 -45.78 14.86 -3.19
CA GLY A 97 -46.30 13.54 -2.82
C GLY A 97 -45.65 12.40 -3.60
N PHE A 98 -46.49 11.43 -3.98
CA PHE A 98 -46.07 10.17 -4.61
C PHE A 98 -46.83 9.86 -5.91
N SER A 99 -47.57 10.83 -6.50
CA SER A 99 -48.13 10.64 -7.83
C SER A 99 -47.03 10.47 -8.88
N LYS A 100 -47.38 10.02 -10.09
CA LYS A 100 -46.40 9.86 -11.18
C LYS A 100 -45.72 11.20 -11.51
N GLU A 101 -46.50 12.27 -11.63
CA GLU A 101 -46.02 13.62 -11.95
C GLU A 101 -45.15 14.19 -10.84
N GLU A 102 -45.54 13.96 -9.57
CA GLU A 102 -44.76 14.40 -8.41
C GLU A 102 -43.44 13.63 -8.28
N ARG A 103 -43.41 12.35 -8.66
CA ARG A 103 -42.18 11.55 -8.75
C ARG A 103 -41.25 12.06 -9.85
N SER A 104 -41.77 12.36 -11.04
CA SER A 104 -40.97 12.92 -12.13
C SER A 104 -40.42 14.30 -11.75
N GLU A 105 -41.21 15.17 -11.12
CA GLU A 105 -40.72 16.47 -10.61
C GLU A 105 -39.68 16.30 -9.49
N ASN A 106 -39.82 15.29 -8.63
CA ASN A 106 -38.82 14.97 -7.60
C ASN A 106 -37.47 14.59 -8.26
N ILE A 107 -37.49 13.71 -9.26
CA ILE A 107 -36.27 13.34 -10.01
C ILE A 107 -35.69 14.54 -10.77
N ARG A 108 -36.52 15.35 -11.43
CA ARG A 108 -36.07 16.56 -12.14
C ARG A 108 -35.37 17.55 -11.19
N ARG A 109 -35.94 17.83 -10.00
CA ARG A 109 -35.31 18.72 -9.00
C ARG A 109 -33.98 18.19 -8.52
N VAL A 110 -33.90 16.89 -8.25
CA VAL A 110 -32.67 16.24 -7.81
C VAL A 110 -31.61 16.30 -8.91
N ALA A 111 -31.97 16.07 -10.17
CA ALA A 111 -31.06 16.17 -11.30
C ALA A 111 -30.46 17.57 -11.44
N GLU A 112 -31.27 18.62 -11.32
CA GLU A 112 -30.78 20.01 -11.34
C GLU A 112 -29.84 20.31 -10.16
N VAL A 113 -30.13 19.80 -8.97
CA VAL A 113 -29.25 19.98 -7.80
C VAL A 113 -27.95 19.20 -7.93
N ALA A 114 -28.00 17.95 -8.39
CA ALA A 114 -26.82 17.14 -8.67
C ALA A 114 -25.91 17.82 -9.70
N LYS A 115 -26.51 18.37 -10.75
CA LYS A 115 -25.83 19.21 -11.75
C LYS A 115 -25.14 20.41 -11.12
N LEU A 116 -25.81 21.14 -10.22
CA LEU A 116 -25.19 22.28 -9.53
C LEU A 116 -23.96 21.86 -8.74
N PHE A 117 -24.02 20.73 -8.02
CA PHE A 117 -22.85 20.19 -7.31
C PHE A 117 -21.72 19.77 -8.25
N ALA A 118 -22.06 19.07 -9.35
CA ALA A 118 -21.09 18.69 -10.37
C ALA A 118 -20.43 19.92 -11.02
N ASP A 119 -21.20 20.97 -11.30
CA ASP A 119 -20.67 22.23 -11.84
C ASP A 119 -19.69 22.93 -10.88
N GLN A 120 -19.97 22.87 -9.57
CA GLN A 120 -19.03 23.38 -8.55
C GLN A 120 -17.80 22.48 -8.35
N GLY A 121 -17.71 21.35 -9.05
CA GLY A 121 -16.55 20.46 -9.01
C GLY A 121 -16.68 19.30 -8.03
N LEU A 122 -17.83 19.05 -7.40
CA LEU A 122 -18.03 17.92 -6.48
C LEU A 122 -18.48 16.65 -7.22
N VAL A 123 -18.14 15.48 -6.70
CA VAL A 123 -18.84 14.23 -7.07
C VAL A 123 -20.17 14.17 -6.32
N SER A 124 -21.28 14.33 -7.04
CA SER A 124 -22.63 14.15 -6.50
C SER A 124 -23.02 12.68 -6.55
N LEU A 125 -23.39 12.10 -5.41
CA LEU A 125 -23.79 10.69 -5.29
C LEU A 125 -25.32 10.65 -5.06
N ALA A 126 -26.08 10.50 -6.14
CA ALA A 126 -27.54 10.52 -6.09
C ALA A 126 -28.11 9.10 -5.93
N SER A 127 -28.72 8.80 -4.77
CA SER A 127 -29.33 7.51 -4.44
C SER A 127 -30.87 7.57 -4.48
N PHE A 128 -31.46 7.17 -5.62
CA PHE A 128 -32.90 7.29 -5.85
C PHE A 128 -33.47 6.04 -6.54
N ILE A 129 -34.71 5.67 -6.23
CA ILE A 129 -35.38 4.58 -6.97
C ILE A 129 -35.47 4.92 -8.46
N SER A 130 -35.80 6.18 -8.79
CA SER A 130 -35.85 6.72 -10.16
C SER A 130 -36.42 5.72 -11.20
N PRO A 131 -37.67 5.25 -11.01
CA PRO A 131 -38.15 4.01 -11.64
C PRO A 131 -38.41 4.12 -13.14
N PHE A 132 -38.63 5.33 -13.66
CA PHE A 132 -38.96 5.56 -15.07
C PHE A 132 -37.71 5.92 -15.86
N ARG A 133 -37.48 5.22 -16.97
CA ARG A 133 -36.30 5.43 -17.82
C ARG A 133 -36.26 6.85 -18.39
N VAL A 134 -37.41 7.37 -18.80
CA VAL A 134 -37.52 8.74 -19.34
C VAL A 134 -37.01 9.81 -18.36
N ASP A 135 -37.23 9.63 -17.06
CA ASP A 135 -36.79 10.59 -16.04
C ASP A 135 -35.27 10.52 -15.83
N ARG A 136 -34.68 9.33 -15.95
CA ARG A 136 -33.22 9.13 -15.86
C ARG A 136 -32.50 9.64 -17.11
N GLU A 137 -33.07 9.41 -18.29
CA GLU A 137 -32.59 10.01 -19.54
C GLU A 137 -32.64 11.54 -19.49
N GLU A 138 -33.70 12.12 -18.92
CA GLU A 138 -33.78 13.57 -18.75
C GLU A 138 -32.72 14.09 -17.76
N ALA A 139 -32.53 13.39 -16.64
CA ALA A 139 -31.46 13.71 -15.70
C ALA A 139 -30.07 13.69 -16.38
N ARG A 140 -29.82 12.70 -17.25
CA ARG A 140 -28.61 12.61 -18.07
C ARG A 140 -28.47 13.81 -19.03
N ARG A 141 -29.52 14.13 -19.80
CA ARG A 141 -29.53 15.28 -20.73
C ARG A 141 -29.26 16.61 -20.03
N ILE A 142 -29.78 16.80 -18.81
CA ILE A 142 -29.55 18.00 -18.00
C ILE A 142 -28.05 18.23 -17.73
N HIS A 143 -27.28 17.15 -17.53
CA HIS A 143 -25.83 17.21 -17.29
C HIS A 143 -25.04 17.34 -18.59
N GLU A 144 -25.35 16.51 -19.59
CA GLU A 144 -24.66 16.49 -20.90
C GLU A 144 -24.72 17.84 -21.61
N LYS A 145 -25.87 18.54 -21.50
CA LYS A 145 -26.06 19.87 -22.08
C LYS A 145 -25.05 20.90 -21.58
N ASP A 146 -24.56 20.73 -20.35
CA ASP A 146 -23.59 21.60 -19.72
C ASP A 146 -22.20 20.95 -19.67
N ASP A 147 -21.94 19.90 -20.48
CA ASP A 147 -20.67 19.18 -20.52
C ASP A 147 -20.20 18.68 -19.14
N LEU A 148 -21.14 18.10 -18.39
CA LEU A 148 -20.88 17.49 -17.08
C LEU A 148 -21.02 15.98 -17.16
N GLY A 149 -20.09 15.27 -16.50
CA GLY A 149 -20.13 13.82 -16.42
C GLY A 149 -21.38 13.33 -15.69
N PHE A 150 -22.08 12.38 -16.29
CA PHE A 150 -23.22 11.69 -15.69
C PHE A 150 -23.01 10.18 -15.88
N PHE A 151 -23.04 9.44 -14.77
CA PHE A 151 -22.80 8.00 -14.77
C PHE A 151 -23.95 7.30 -14.05
N GLU A 152 -24.76 6.56 -14.81
CA GLU A 152 -25.87 5.77 -14.29
C GLU A 152 -25.34 4.43 -13.76
N VAL A 153 -25.56 4.21 -12.46
CA VAL A 153 -25.20 2.98 -11.76
C VAL A 153 -26.46 2.21 -11.43
N TYR A 154 -26.68 1.12 -12.16
CA TYR A 154 -27.80 0.23 -11.90
C TYR A 154 -27.47 -0.77 -10.79
N VAL A 155 -28.10 -0.61 -9.63
CA VAL A 155 -28.03 -1.58 -8.54
C VAL A 155 -29.10 -2.65 -8.80
N SER A 156 -28.69 -3.68 -9.52
CA SER A 156 -29.52 -4.79 -9.98
C SER A 156 -29.74 -5.78 -8.84
N THR A 157 -31.00 -5.97 -8.44
CA THR A 157 -31.42 -6.91 -7.40
C THR A 157 -32.86 -7.29 -7.69
N SER A 158 -33.18 -8.58 -7.62
CA SER A 158 -34.52 -9.10 -7.81
C SER A 158 -35.48 -8.52 -6.79
N LEU A 159 -36.76 -8.42 -7.19
CA LEU A 159 -37.83 -8.00 -6.30
C LEU A 159 -37.94 -8.93 -5.08
N GLN A 160 -37.78 -10.24 -5.27
CA GLN A 160 -37.91 -11.24 -4.21
C GLN A 160 -36.89 -11.01 -3.10
N GLU A 161 -35.63 -10.76 -3.45
CA GLU A 161 -34.58 -10.50 -2.48
C GLU A 161 -34.75 -9.10 -1.85
N CYS A 162 -35.20 -8.10 -2.60
CA CYS A 162 -35.55 -6.79 -2.06
C CYS A 162 -36.68 -6.87 -1.00
N GLU A 163 -37.72 -7.65 -1.27
CA GLU A 163 -38.83 -7.94 -0.33
C GLU A 163 -38.35 -8.71 0.89
N LYS A 164 -37.43 -9.66 0.72
CA LYS A 164 -36.85 -10.42 1.82
C LYS A 164 -35.99 -9.55 2.74
N ARG A 165 -35.25 -8.58 2.18
CA ARG A 165 -34.41 -7.64 2.95
C ARG A 165 -35.24 -6.60 3.70
N ASP A 166 -36.29 -6.09 3.06
CA ASP A 166 -37.22 -5.02 3.48
C ASP A 166 -36.79 -4.18 4.70
N PRO A 167 -35.68 -3.43 4.62
CA PRO A 167 -35.04 -2.80 5.79
C PRO A 167 -35.91 -1.73 6.45
N LYS A 168 -36.91 -1.21 5.71
CA LYS A 168 -37.83 -0.16 6.15
C LYS A 168 -39.27 -0.66 6.32
N LYS A 169 -39.52 -1.96 6.17
CA LYS A 169 -40.86 -2.57 6.20
C LYS A 169 -41.84 -1.95 5.21
N LEU A 170 -41.35 -1.51 4.05
CA LEU A 170 -42.15 -0.83 3.03
C LEU A 170 -42.84 -1.84 2.10
N TYR A 171 -42.19 -2.96 1.81
CA TYR A 171 -42.79 -4.04 1.03
C TYR A 171 -43.91 -4.73 1.81
N GLU A 172 -43.71 -4.99 3.11
CA GLU A 172 -44.75 -5.50 4.00
C GLU A 172 -46.01 -4.62 3.97
N LYS A 173 -45.84 -3.31 4.12
CA LYS A 173 -46.94 -2.33 4.07
C LYS A 173 -47.60 -2.22 2.70
N ALA A 174 -46.83 -2.27 1.62
CA ALA A 174 -47.36 -2.27 0.26
C ALA A 174 -48.21 -3.53 0.00
N ARG A 175 -47.72 -4.71 0.41
CA ARG A 175 -48.47 -5.98 0.32
C ARG A 175 -49.74 -5.98 1.17
N ALA A 176 -49.74 -5.27 2.30
CA ALA A 176 -50.92 -5.05 3.14
C ALA A 176 -51.91 -4.01 2.58
N GLY A 177 -51.59 -3.32 1.48
CA GLY A 177 -52.43 -2.29 0.86
C GLY A 177 -52.37 -0.93 1.57
N GLU A 178 -51.47 -0.75 2.54
CA GLU A 178 -51.28 0.52 3.26
C GLU A 178 -50.53 1.57 2.42
N ILE A 179 -49.76 1.14 1.43
CA ILE A 179 -49.01 2.00 0.50
C ILE A 179 -49.39 1.65 -0.92
N SER A 180 -50.09 2.56 -1.61
CA SER A 180 -50.46 2.40 -3.02
C SER A 180 -49.38 2.91 -3.98
N GLY A 181 -49.20 2.25 -5.11
CA GLY A 181 -48.31 2.71 -6.18
C GLY A 181 -46.82 2.47 -5.88
N PHE A 182 -46.52 1.49 -5.04
CA PHE A 182 -45.14 1.17 -4.67
C PHE A 182 -44.38 0.53 -5.83
N THR A 183 -43.19 1.03 -6.14
CA THR A 183 -42.36 0.53 -7.26
C THR A 183 -41.95 -0.93 -7.02
N GLY A 184 -42.22 -1.80 -7.99
CA GLY A 184 -42.01 -3.24 -7.92
C GLY A 184 -43.27 -4.03 -7.52
N ILE A 185 -44.29 -3.39 -6.95
CA ILE A 185 -45.56 -4.02 -6.55
C ILE A 185 -46.70 -3.54 -7.45
N ASP A 186 -47.16 -2.30 -7.27
CA ASP A 186 -48.28 -1.72 -8.01
C ASP A 186 -47.83 -0.72 -9.10
N SER A 187 -46.54 -0.37 -9.12
CA SER A 187 -45.91 0.49 -10.13
C SER A 187 -44.70 -0.23 -10.72
N ALA A 188 -44.53 -0.18 -12.04
CA ALA A 188 -43.37 -0.77 -12.70
C ALA A 188 -42.06 -0.06 -12.32
N TYR A 189 -40.97 -0.82 -12.33
CA TYR A 189 -39.60 -0.32 -12.42
C TYR A 189 -39.10 -0.66 -13.83
N GLU A 190 -38.55 0.33 -14.54
CA GLU A 190 -37.99 0.16 -15.88
C GLU A 190 -36.47 0.09 -15.75
N PRO A 191 -35.83 -1.09 -15.83
CA PRO A 191 -34.39 -1.21 -15.76
C PRO A 191 -33.70 -0.39 -16.87
N PRO A 192 -32.54 0.22 -16.61
CA PRO A 192 -31.78 0.91 -17.65
C PRO A 192 -31.27 -0.08 -18.70
N GLU A 193 -31.31 0.32 -19.97
CA GLU A 193 -30.78 -0.48 -21.08
C GLU A 193 -29.26 -0.30 -21.23
N ASP A 194 -28.78 0.94 -21.06
CA ASP A 194 -27.38 1.32 -21.28
C ASP A 194 -26.77 2.02 -20.04
N ALA A 195 -26.83 1.37 -18.87
CA ALA A 195 -26.17 1.89 -17.67
C ALA A 195 -24.63 1.84 -17.81
N GLU A 196 -23.92 2.87 -17.39
CA GLU A 196 -22.44 2.87 -17.42
C GLU A 196 -21.82 1.83 -16.47
N LEU A 197 -22.53 1.49 -15.39
CA LEU A 197 -22.13 0.45 -14.46
C LEU A 197 -23.34 -0.33 -13.95
N ILE A 198 -23.26 -1.65 -13.96
CA ILE A 198 -24.24 -2.55 -13.35
C ILE A 198 -23.59 -3.22 -12.14
N ILE A 199 -24.25 -3.12 -10.99
CA ILE A 199 -23.85 -3.79 -9.75
C ILE A 199 -24.93 -4.80 -9.41
N ASP A 200 -24.62 -6.07 -9.55
CA ASP A 200 -25.43 -7.15 -9.00
C ASP A 200 -25.15 -7.29 -7.51
N THR A 201 -26.20 -7.32 -6.68
CA THR A 201 -26.08 -7.49 -5.21
C THR A 201 -26.59 -8.85 -4.73
N GLU A 202 -26.91 -9.77 -5.63
CA GLU A 202 -27.38 -11.13 -5.31
C GLU A 202 -26.31 -12.20 -5.53
N SER A 203 -25.41 -11.99 -6.47
CA SER A 203 -24.36 -12.97 -6.78
C SER A 203 -23.39 -13.19 -5.62
N GLU A 204 -23.03 -14.46 -5.40
CA GLU A 204 -22.02 -14.84 -4.43
C GLU A 204 -20.70 -14.07 -4.68
N GLY A 205 -20.19 -13.40 -3.65
CA GLY A 205 -18.98 -12.57 -3.74
C GLY A 205 -19.21 -11.06 -3.84
N HIS A 206 -20.45 -10.60 -4.05
CA HIS A 206 -20.80 -9.17 -4.09
C HIS A 206 -21.20 -8.61 -2.71
N GLY A 207 -20.32 -8.77 -1.72
CA GLY A 207 -20.44 -8.02 -0.47
C GLY A 207 -20.36 -6.50 -0.71
N VAL A 208 -20.86 -5.69 0.23
CA VAL A 208 -20.85 -4.22 0.13
C VAL A 208 -19.47 -3.68 -0.27
N ASP A 209 -18.40 -4.24 0.30
CA ASP A 209 -17.02 -3.82 0.05
C ASP A 209 -16.61 -4.05 -1.42
N ARG A 210 -17.05 -5.15 -2.04
CA ARG A 210 -16.81 -5.43 -3.47
C ARG A 210 -17.62 -4.49 -4.36
N CYS A 211 -18.89 -4.24 -4.05
CA CYS A 211 -19.72 -3.29 -4.80
C CYS A 211 -19.10 -1.89 -4.78
N VAL A 212 -18.61 -1.45 -3.62
CA VAL A 212 -17.92 -0.16 -3.45
C VAL A 212 -16.61 -0.12 -4.23
N ALA A 213 -15.78 -1.17 -4.16
CA ALA A 213 -14.55 -1.27 -4.95
C ALA A 213 -14.82 -1.16 -6.46
N THR A 214 -15.85 -1.84 -6.97
CA THR A 214 -16.25 -1.74 -8.39
C THR A 214 -16.60 -0.30 -8.79
N VAL A 215 -17.30 0.45 -7.93
CA VAL A 215 -17.61 1.87 -8.21
C VAL A 215 -16.32 2.69 -8.22
N ILE A 216 -15.45 2.53 -7.23
CA ILE A 216 -14.17 3.27 -7.17
C ILE A 216 -13.28 2.97 -8.39
N GLU A 217 -13.14 1.70 -8.78
CA GLU A 217 -12.41 1.29 -9.99
C GLU A 217 -13.03 1.91 -11.26
N PHE A 218 -14.36 1.94 -11.35
CA PHE A 218 -15.05 2.58 -12.46
C PHE A 218 -14.75 4.09 -12.53
N LEU A 219 -14.82 4.80 -11.40
CA LEU A 219 -14.51 6.23 -11.33
C LEU A 219 -13.05 6.54 -11.66
N HIS A 220 -12.12 5.67 -11.24
CA HIS A 220 -10.71 5.75 -11.63
C HIS A 220 -10.52 5.57 -13.13
N LYS A 221 -11.12 4.54 -13.74
CA LYS A 221 -11.08 4.31 -15.20
C LYS A 221 -11.69 5.46 -16.02
N LYS A 222 -12.68 6.17 -15.48
CA LYS A 222 -13.28 7.35 -16.11
C LYS A 222 -12.48 8.64 -15.89
N GLY A 223 -11.35 8.58 -15.18
CA GLY A 223 -10.53 9.75 -14.87
C GLY A 223 -11.16 10.73 -13.87
N ILE A 224 -12.20 10.28 -13.16
CA ILE A 224 -12.82 11.08 -12.08
C ILE A 224 -11.94 11.03 -10.85
N ILE A 225 -11.49 9.85 -10.44
CA ILE A 225 -10.50 9.69 -9.37
C ILE A 225 -9.11 9.77 -10.00
N PRO A 226 -8.25 10.75 -9.62
CA PRO A 226 -6.88 10.80 -10.11
C PRO A 226 -6.03 9.64 -9.59
N ASP A 227 -4.98 9.24 -10.34
CA ASP A 227 -4.04 8.19 -9.92
C ASP A 227 -3.45 8.43 -8.52
N LYS A 228 -3.11 9.69 -8.22
CA LYS A 228 -2.58 10.10 -6.91
C LYS A 228 -3.54 9.80 -5.76
N ALA A 229 -4.84 9.97 -6.00
CA ALA A 229 -5.87 9.66 -5.03
C ALA A 229 -6.04 8.15 -4.90
N MET A 230 -6.07 7.42 -6.02
CA MET A 230 -6.23 5.97 -6.05
C MET A 230 -5.12 5.23 -5.28
N ARG A 231 -3.89 5.74 -5.33
CA ARG A 231 -2.74 5.21 -4.58
C ARG A 231 -2.92 5.22 -3.06
N GLN A 232 -3.81 6.07 -2.52
CA GLN A 232 -4.12 6.03 -1.07
C GLN A 232 -4.86 4.74 -0.68
N LEU A 233 -5.55 4.11 -1.63
CA LEU A 233 -6.28 2.84 -1.41
C LEU A 233 -5.45 1.63 -1.85
N SER A 234 -4.83 1.68 -3.02
CA SER A 234 -4.06 0.56 -3.58
C SER A 234 -2.63 0.47 -3.03
N GLY A 235 -2.19 1.43 -2.23
CA GLY A 235 -0.81 1.60 -1.80
C GLY A 235 0.08 2.18 -2.91
N PRO A 236 1.37 2.44 -2.63
CA PRO A 236 2.28 2.96 -3.65
C PRO A 236 2.41 1.95 -4.80
N PRO A 237 2.52 2.43 -6.06
CA PRO A 237 2.74 1.56 -7.22
C PRO A 237 4.05 0.81 -7.04
N LEU A 238 4.09 -0.48 -7.37
CA LEU A 238 5.29 -1.30 -7.24
C LEU A 238 6.13 -1.23 -8.51
N ARG A 239 7.43 -0.97 -8.33
CA ARG A 239 8.42 -1.00 -9.41
C ARG A 239 9.22 -2.29 -9.33
N GLU A 240 8.75 -3.34 -9.98
CA GLU A 240 9.58 -4.51 -10.25
C GLU A 240 10.52 -4.21 -11.43
N LEU A 241 11.74 -4.74 -11.39
CA LEU A 241 12.78 -4.46 -12.39
C LEU A 241 13.05 -5.65 -13.31
N PHE A 242 12.15 -6.63 -13.32
CA PHE A 242 12.23 -7.80 -14.17
C PHE A 242 11.95 -7.45 -15.64
N VAL A 243 12.73 -8.03 -16.55
CA VAL A 243 12.42 -7.98 -17.98
C VAL A 243 11.36 -9.04 -18.29
N GLU A 244 10.11 -8.61 -18.45
CA GLU A 244 8.99 -9.51 -18.73
C GLU A 244 8.99 -10.05 -20.17
N ASN A 245 9.47 -9.25 -21.13
CA ASN A 245 9.47 -9.64 -22.54
C ASN A 245 10.56 -10.70 -22.81
N VAL A 246 10.13 -11.90 -23.22
CA VAL A 246 11.02 -13.04 -23.46
C VAL A 246 12.04 -12.79 -24.57
N GLU A 247 11.64 -12.11 -25.65
CA GLU A 247 12.55 -11.84 -26.78
C GLU A 247 13.55 -10.73 -26.43
N GLU A 248 13.13 -9.70 -25.70
CA GLU A 248 14.04 -8.71 -25.13
C GLU A 248 15.06 -9.37 -24.21
N LYS A 249 14.61 -10.24 -23.30
CA LYS A 249 15.50 -10.98 -22.38
C LYS A 249 16.53 -11.82 -23.15
N LYS A 250 16.13 -12.54 -24.21
CA LYS A 250 17.07 -13.32 -25.04
C LYS A 250 18.10 -12.41 -25.74
N ALA A 251 17.65 -11.29 -26.32
CA ALA A 251 18.53 -10.33 -26.97
C ALA A 251 19.56 -9.76 -25.99
N LEU A 252 19.10 -9.36 -24.80
CA LEU A 252 19.95 -8.85 -23.72
C LEU A 252 20.99 -9.89 -23.25
N LEU A 253 20.60 -11.17 -23.13
CA LEU A 253 21.54 -12.26 -22.80
C LEU A 253 22.61 -12.47 -23.88
N GLU A 254 22.26 -12.34 -25.16
CA GLU A 254 23.22 -12.46 -26.26
C GLU A 254 24.19 -11.28 -26.26
N GLU A 255 23.68 -10.06 -26.13
CA GLU A 255 24.50 -8.86 -26.04
C GLU A 255 25.45 -8.89 -24.84
N ALA A 256 25.00 -9.43 -23.69
CA ALA A 256 25.77 -9.52 -22.45
C ALA A 256 27.07 -10.32 -22.58
N LYS A 257 27.22 -11.16 -23.62
CA LYS A 257 28.47 -11.88 -23.89
C LYS A 257 29.64 -10.93 -24.17
N ASN A 258 29.36 -9.79 -24.80
CA ASN A 258 30.34 -8.80 -25.24
C ASN A 258 30.36 -7.55 -24.34
N MET A 259 29.50 -7.46 -23.34
CA MET A 259 29.48 -6.37 -22.37
C MET A 259 30.63 -6.51 -21.36
N PRO A 260 31.13 -5.40 -20.78
CA PRO A 260 31.91 -5.47 -19.57
C PRO A 260 31.07 -6.08 -18.44
N LYS A 261 31.72 -6.82 -17.54
CA LYS A 261 31.06 -7.65 -16.53
C LYS A 261 31.51 -7.28 -15.13
N ILE A 262 30.58 -7.28 -14.20
CA ILE A 262 30.83 -7.21 -12.76
C ILE A 262 30.30 -8.48 -12.11
N GLU A 263 31.20 -9.26 -11.52
CA GLU A 263 30.83 -10.43 -10.71
C GLU A 263 30.32 -9.95 -9.35
N LEU A 264 29.05 -10.20 -9.06
CA LEU A 264 28.41 -9.83 -7.80
C LEU A 264 28.84 -10.77 -6.68
N GLY A 265 29.04 -10.22 -5.47
CA GLY A 265 29.16 -11.01 -4.25
C GLY A 265 27.80 -11.52 -3.74
N PRO A 266 27.78 -12.37 -2.69
CA PRO A 266 26.54 -12.90 -2.13
C PRO A 266 25.58 -11.82 -1.61
N VAL A 267 26.12 -10.75 -1.00
CA VAL A 267 25.32 -9.65 -0.43
C VAL A 267 24.78 -8.76 -1.55
N GLU A 268 25.57 -8.51 -2.60
CA GLU A 268 25.13 -7.74 -3.77
C GLU A 268 24.01 -8.45 -4.52
N VAL A 269 24.02 -9.79 -4.61
CA VAL A 269 22.91 -10.57 -5.18
C VAL A 269 21.63 -10.40 -4.35
N GLN A 270 21.74 -10.31 -3.02
CA GLN A 270 20.57 -10.05 -2.16
C GLN A 270 20.03 -8.62 -2.35
N TRP A 271 20.89 -7.61 -2.51
CA TRP A 271 20.45 -6.27 -2.86
C TRP A 271 19.84 -6.20 -4.27
N LEU A 272 20.38 -6.95 -5.23
CA LEU A 272 19.77 -7.10 -6.55
C LEU A 272 18.36 -7.69 -6.43
N GLN A 273 18.17 -8.71 -5.58
CA GLN A 273 16.84 -9.26 -5.30
C GLN A 273 15.89 -8.20 -4.71
N VAL A 274 16.34 -7.47 -3.68
CA VAL A 274 15.58 -6.37 -3.04
C VAL A 274 15.08 -5.35 -4.07
N LEU A 275 15.97 -4.92 -4.97
CA LEU A 275 15.63 -3.98 -6.04
C LEU A 275 14.68 -4.62 -7.06
N SER A 276 14.99 -5.83 -7.52
CA SER A 276 14.25 -6.53 -8.58
C SER A 276 12.78 -6.76 -8.24
N GLU A 277 12.49 -7.10 -6.99
CA GLU A 277 11.15 -7.39 -6.49
C GLU A 277 10.39 -6.11 -6.07
N GLY A 278 11.01 -4.93 -6.17
CA GLY A 278 10.34 -3.66 -5.87
C GLY A 278 10.20 -3.31 -4.39
N TRP A 279 10.95 -3.95 -3.48
CA TRP A 279 10.99 -3.58 -2.06
C TRP A 279 11.47 -2.15 -1.83
N ALA A 280 12.35 -1.67 -2.72
CA ALA A 280 12.92 -0.32 -2.69
C ALA A 280 12.27 0.64 -3.70
N THR A 281 11.02 0.35 -4.11
CA THR A 281 10.22 1.27 -4.94
C THR A 281 10.27 2.69 -4.37
N PRO A 282 10.62 3.71 -5.19
CA PRO A 282 10.59 3.74 -6.66
C PRO A 282 11.93 3.56 -7.39
N LEU A 283 12.99 3.11 -6.72
CA LEU A 283 14.34 3.07 -7.31
C LEU A 283 14.38 2.27 -8.63
N PRO A 284 15.00 2.82 -9.71
CA PRO A 284 15.18 2.12 -10.98
C PRO A 284 16.28 1.05 -10.95
N GLY A 285 17.09 1.04 -9.90
CA GLY A 285 18.27 0.20 -9.77
C GLY A 285 19.14 0.64 -8.59
N PHE A 286 20.43 0.32 -8.64
CA PHE A 286 21.38 0.81 -7.64
C PHE A 286 21.44 2.34 -7.68
N MET A 287 21.47 2.96 -6.50
CA MET A 287 21.37 4.41 -6.37
C MET A 287 22.49 5.11 -7.15
N ARG A 288 22.07 6.08 -7.96
CA ARG A 288 22.92 7.17 -8.46
C ARG A 288 23.37 8.06 -7.30
N GLU A 289 24.40 8.87 -7.49
CA GLU A 289 24.96 9.79 -6.51
C GLU A 289 23.86 10.69 -5.92
N ARG A 290 22.93 11.16 -6.76
CA ARG A 290 21.81 11.99 -6.30
C ARG A 290 20.96 11.27 -5.25
N GLN A 291 20.48 10.06 -5.55
CA GLN A 291 19.67 9.29 -4.61
C GLN A 291 20.49 8.83 -3.39
N TYR A 292 21.77 8.53 -3.58
CA TYR A 292 22.70 8.20 -2.50
C TYR A 292 22.82 9.34 -1.49
N LEU A 293 23.08 10.57 -1.96
CA LEU A 293 23.18 11.75 -1.11
C LEU A 293 21.84 12.07 -0.44
N GLN A 294 20.72 11.97 -1.16
CA GLN A 294 19.39 12.20 -0.58
C GLN A 294 19.10 11.20 0.57
N ALA A 295 19.36 9.90 0.34
CA ALA A 295 19.18 8.87 1.36
C ALA A 295 20.07 9.12 2.57
N LEU A 296 21.35 9.46 2.35
CA LEU A 296 22.33 9.62 3.42
C LEU A 296 22.12 10.88 4.28
N HIS A 297 21.64 11.98 3.68
CA HIS A 297 21.47 13.26 4.37
C HIS A 297 20.05 13.52 4.87
N PHE A 298 19.04 13.03 4.14
CA PHE A 298 17.63 13.31 4.45
C PHE A 298 16.86 12.07 4.90
N GLY A 299 17.40 10.87 4.70
CA GLY A 299 16.67 9.62 4.92
C GLY A 299 15.45 9.48 4.01
N GLN A 300 15.45 10.21 2.88
CA GLN A 300 14.35 10.27 1.93
C GLN A 300 14.88 10.36 0.50
N LEU A 301 14.08 9.92 -0.47
CA LEU A 301 14.18 10.36 -1.85
C LEU A 301 13.24 11.54 -2.04
N LEU A 302 13.76 12.64 -2.58
CA LEU A 302 13.02 13.88 -2.84
C LEU A 302 12.59 14.01 -4.31
N ASP A 303 13.31 13.34 -5.21
CA ASP A 303 13.02 13.24 -6.63
C ASP A 303 13.81 12.06 -7.25
N LEU A 304 13.60 11.79 -8.54
CA LEU A 304 14.31 10.75 -9.29
C LEU A 304 15.14 11.31 -10.44
N LYS A 305 15.65 12.54 -10.29
CA LYS A 305 16.60 13.11 -11.26
C LYS A 305 17.84 12.25 -11.35
N LYS A 306 18.39 12.11 -12.55
CA LYS A 306 19.52 11.23 -12.81
C LYS A 306 20.85 11.79 -12.32
N LYS A 307 21.00 13.11 -12.20
CA LYS A 307 22.30 13.73 -11.86
C LYS A 307 22.24 14.69 -10.68
N THR A 308 23.38 14.78 -9.99
CA THR A 308 23.77 15.90 -9.14
C THR A 308 24.24 17.05 -10.03
N VAL A 309 23.93 18.28 -9.65
CA VAL A 309 24.27 19.48 -10.42
C VAL A 309 24.80 20.51 -9.42
N PHE A 310 25.97 21.10 -9.68
CA PHE A 310 26.45 22.17 -8.80
C PHE A 310 25.58 23.42 -8.95
N PRO A 311 25.38 24.20 -7.87
CA PRO A 311 24.64 25.46 -7.97
C PRO A 311 25.21 26.37 -9.06
N GLY A 312 24.40 26.66 -10.09
CA GLY A 312 24.79 27.48 -11.25
C GLY A 312 25.13 26.68 -12.52
N GLU A 313 25.27 25.37 -12.45
CA GLU A 313 25.37 24.50 -13.62
C GLU A 313 24.01 24.26 -14.27
N LYS A 314 24.02 23.92 -15.56
CA LYS A 314 22.80 23.60 -16.31
C LYS A 314 22.33 22.20 -15.94
N ASP A 315 21.16 22.11 -15.31
CA ASP A 315 20.42 20.85 -15.13
C ASP A 315 19.88 20.41 -16.51
N ASP A 316 20.23 19.21 -16.96
CA ASP A 316 19.70 18.62 -18.20
C ASP A 316 18.23 18.20 -18.05
N GLY A 317 17.71 18.23 -16.83
CA GLY A 317 16.32 17.90 -16.50
C GLY A 317 16.01 16.41 -16.65
N ALA A 318 17.03 15.56 -16.83
CA ALA A 318 16.83 14.13 -16.97
C ALA A 318 16.33 13.54 -15.66
N GLU A 319 15.11 13.03 -15.68
CA GLU A 319 14.43 12.45 -14.53
C GLU A 319 13.77 11.14 -14.94
N ASP A 320 13.83 10.17 -14.03
CA ASP A 320 13.08 8.93 -14.21
C ASP A 320 11.57 9.25 -14.17
N PRO A 321 10.78 8.81 -15.17
CA PRO A 321 9.37 9.18 -15.27
C PRO A 321 8.48 8.43 -14.27
N TRP A 322 9.05 7.59 -13.40
CA TRP A 322 8.30 6.87 -12.39
C TRP A 322 7.54 7.85 -11.48
N PRO A 323 6.25 7.61 -11.24
CA PRO A 323 5.44 8.57 -10.52
C PRO A 323 5.88 8.68 -9.06
N MET A 324 6.24 9.90 -8.66
CA MET A 324 6.60 10.25 -7.29
C MET A 324 5.89 11.54 -6.88
N ASP A 325 4.79 11.38 -6.14
CA ASP A 325 3.93 12.52 -5.75
C ASP A 325 4.43 13.25 -4.51
N GLU A 326 5.21 12.56 -3.68
CA GLU A 326 5.74 13.06 -2.42
C GLU A 326 7.10 12.42 -2.11
N PRO A 327 7.93 13.06 -1.27
CA PRO A 327 9.15 12.47 -0.76
C PRO A 327 8.93 11.07 -0.15
N VAL A 328 9.77 10.13 -0.56
CA VAL A 328 9.72 8.72 -0.14
C VAL A 328 10.71 8.50 1.00
N ASN A 329 10.31 7.84 2.09
CA ASN A 329 11.28 7.40 3.10
C ASN A 329 12.28 6.41 2.47
N GLN A 330 13.57 6.70 2.59
CA GLN A 330 14.67 5.85 2.13
C GLN A 330 15.88 6.09 3.03
N SER A 331 15.86 5.45 4.19
CA SER A 331 16.82 5.66 5.28
C SER A 331 18.18 5.00 5.08
N ILE A 332 18.30 4.09 4.10
CA ILE A 332 19.55 3.38 3.83
C ILE A 332 19.97 3.54 2.36
N PRO A 333 21.28 3.69 2.09
CA PRO A 333 21.84 3.52 0.76
C PRO A 333 21.67 2.09 0.24
N ILE A 334 21.25 1.95 -1.02
CA ILE A 334 21.26 0.69 -1.78
C ILE A 334 22.17 0.89 -3.00
N VAL A 335 23.44 0.53 -2.85
CA VAL A 335 24.52 0.85 -3.80
C VAL A 335 25.28 -0.42 -4.19
N LEU A 336 25.96 -0.37 -5.34
CA LEU A 336 26.88 -1.41 -5.79
C LEU A 336 28.32 -0.88 -5.71
N PRO A 337 29.11 -1.23 -4.68
CA PRO A 337 30.50 -0.84 -4.59
C PRO A 337 31.34 -1.54 -5.67
N ILE A 338 32.30 -0.81 -6.26
CA ILE A 338 33.25 -1.36 -7.23
C ILE A 338 34.68 -0.94 -6.90
N THR A 339 35.66 -1.77 -7.26
CA THR A 339 37.09 -1.48 -7.07
C THR A 339 37.64 -0.49 -8.11
N ASP A 340 38.87 -0.03 -7.92
CA ASP A 340 39.56 0.80 -8.91
C ASP A 340 39.73 0.06 -10.24
N GLU A 341 40.12 -1.22 -10.20
CA GLU A 341 40.29 -2.05 -11.41
C GLU A 341 38.97 -2.25 -12.15
N GLN A 342 37.87 -2.43 -11.40
CA GLN A 342 36.54 -2.53 -11.99
C GLN A 342 36.15 -1.21 -12.65
N LYS A 343 36.33 -0.07 -11.97
CA LYS A 343 36.08 1.26 -12.57
C LYS A 343 36.87 1.45 -13.86
N GLU A 344 38.17 1.15 -13.86
CA GLU A 344 39.01 1.25 -15.05
C GLU A 344 38.51 0.37 -16.20
N SER A 345 38.04 -0.84 -15.89
CA SER A 345 37.49 -1.76 -16.91
C SER A 345 36.14 -1.30 -17.49
N LEU A 346 35.37 -0.51 -16.73
CA LEU A 346 34.06 -0.01 -17.14
C LEU A 346 34.14 1.29 -17.93
N CYS A 347 35.21 2.07 -17.78
CA CYS A 347 35.33 3.40 -18.35
C CYS A 347 36.21 3.47 -19.61
N LYS A 348 35.85 4.37 -20.51
CA LYS A 348 36.73 4.85 -21.60
C LYS A 348 36.93 6.35 -21.43
N GLY A 349 38.03 6.75 -20.80
CA GLY A 349 38.18 8.12 -20.31
C GLY A 349 37.20 8.38 -19.16
N ASP A 350 36.43 9.46 -19.23
CA ASP A 350 35.42 9.82 -18.21
C ASP A 350 34.04 9.18 -18.48
N GLU A 351 33.85 8.49 -19.60
CA GLU A 351 32.58 7.88 -19.97
C GLU A 351 32.47 6.43 -19.44
N VAL A 352 31.39 6.17 -18.69
CA VAL A 352 31.03 4.81 -18.24
C VAL A 352 30.41 4.03 -19.39
N SER A 353 30.71 2.73 -19.48
CA SER A 353 30.08 1.85 -20.46
C SER A 353 28.55 1.93 -20.37
N PRO A 354 27.83 2.08 -21.50
CA PRO A 354 26.38 2.34 -21.50
C PRO A 354 25.56 1.16 -20.95
N ARG A 355 26.13 -0.05 -21.00
CA ARG A 355 25.55 -1.28 -20.44
C ARG A 355 26.64 -2.11 -19.78
N VAL A 356 26.36 -2.61 -18.58
CA VAL A 356 27.24 -3.47 -17.79
C VAL A 356 26.46 -4.72 -17.40
N ALA A 357 27.01 -5.90 -17.68
CA ALA A 357 26.39 -7.16 -17.28
C ALA A 357 26.78 -7.49 -15.82
N LEU A 358 25.78 -7.76 -14.98
CA LEU A 358 25.97 -8.20 -13.60
C LEU A 358 25.86 -9.73 -13.54
N THR A 359 26.93 -10.38 -13.13
CA THR A 359 27.06 -11.85 -13.18
C THR A 359 27.21 -12.47 -11.80
N ARG A 360 26.85 -13.75 -11.70
CA ARG A 360 27.17 -14.60 -10.55
C ARG A 360 27.38 -16.02 -11.01
N ASN A 361 28.50 -16.64 -10.64
CA ASN A 361 28.82 -18.05 -10.94
C ASN A 361 28.67 -18.39 -12.45
N GLY A 362 29.01 -17.44 -13.33
CA GLY A 362 28.91 -17.62 -14.78
C GLY A 362 27.55 -17.28 -15.41
N SER A 363 26.50 -17.05 -14.61
CA SER A 363 25.18 -16.62 -15.08
C SER A 363 25.06 -15.10 -15.11
N VAL A 364 24.39 -14.54 -16.13
CA VAL A 364 24.05 -13.10 -16.19
C VAL A 364 22.72 -12.90 -15.49
N LEU A 365 22.72 -12.19 -14.36
CA LEU A 365 21.52 -11.97 -13.56
C LEU A 365 20.76 -10.71 -14.00
N ALA A 366 21.50 -9.65 -14.32
CA ALA A 366 20.93 -8.36 -14.69
C ALA A 366 21.86 -7.57 -15.62
N ILE A 367 21.32 -6.53 -16.23
CA ILE A 367 22.08 -5.53 -16.98
C ILE A 367 21.82 -4.17 -16.33
N LEU A 368 22.89 -3.46 -16.01
CA LEU A 368 22.85 -2.08 -15.57
C LEU A 368 23.01 -1.18 -16.80
N CYS A 369 22.01 -0.35 -17.06
CA CYS A 369 21.94 0.59 -18.17
C CYS A 369 22.19 2.01 -17.66
N ASP A 370 22.73 2.87 -18.54
CA ASP A 370 22.88 4.30 -18.29
C ASP A 370 23.60 4.57 -16.96
N GLY A 371 24.72 3.86 -16.76
CA GLY A 371 25.43 3.84 -15.49
C GLY A 371 26.22 5.11 -15.21
N GLU A 372 26.43 5.37 -13.93
CA GLU A 372 27.35 6.40 -13.45
C GLU A 372 28.22 5.86 -12.31
N ILE A 373 29.44 6.39 -12.20
CA ILE A 373 30.39 6.00 -11.16
C ILE A 373 30.74 7.23 -10.33
N TYR A 374 30.55 7.12 -9.01
CA TYR A 374 30.81 8.21 -8.05
C TYR A 374 31.60 7.70 -6.84
N SER A 375 32.20 8.62 -6.08
CA SER A 375 33.02 8.26 -4.91
C SER A 375 32.14 7.72 -3.80
N HIS A 376 32.54 6.57 -3.23
CA HIS A 376 31.78 5.92 -2.17
C HIS A 376 31.91 6.65 -0.81
N ARG A 377 33.04 7.32 -0.56
CA ARG A 377 33.35 8.00 0.72
C ARG A 377 32.95 7.17 1.95
N ARG A 378 33.47 5.94 2.02
CA ARG A 378 33.09 4.88 2.98
C ARG A 378 33.01 5.35 4.44
N GLU A 379 33.98 6.14 4.91
CA GLU A 379 33.98 6.67 6.28
C GLU A 379 32.79 7.59 6.57
N GLU A 380 32.49 8.51 5.64
CA GLU A 380 31.32 9.39 5.75
C GLU A 380 30.02 8.60 5.71
N ARG A 381 29.92 7.62 4.79
CA ARG A 381 28.77 6.72 4.70
C ARG A 381 28.50 6.05 6.03
N VAL A 382 29.54 5.43 6.60
CA VAL A 382 29.47 4.69 7.84
C VAL A 382 29.04 5.59 8.99
N ALA A 383 29.67 6.77 9.13
CA ALA A 383 29.37 7.72 10.18
C ALA A 383 27.90 8.18 10.15
N ARG A 384 27.35 8.45 8.95
CA ARG A 384 25.96 8.91 8.80
C ARG A 384 24.95 7.79 8.91
N GLN A 385 25.23 6.63 8.32
CA GLN A 385 24.29 5.51 8.27
C GLN A 385 24.17 4.80 9.62
N PHE A 386 25.29 4.59 10.32
CA PHE A 386 25.34 3.78 11.54
C PHE A 386 25.50 4.62 12.82
N ALA A 387 25.89 5.90 12.71
CA ALA A 387 26.34 6.72 13.86
C ALA A 387 27.47 6.05 14.67
N PHE A 388 28.24 5.16 14.02
CA PHE A 388 29.28 4.34 14.60
C PHE A 388 30.24 3.91 13.50
N SER A 389 31.55 3.91 13.75
CA SER A 389 32.57 3.67 12.72
C SER A 389 33.59 2.57 13.05
N ASP A 390 33.39 1.84 14.16
CA ASP A 390 34.28 0.76 14.53
C ASP A 390 34.04 -0.48 13.64
N PRO A 391 35.07 -1.05 13.00
CA PRO A 391 34.96 -2.24 12.15
C PRO A 391 34.54 -3.52 12.91
N ARG A 392 34.58 -3.55 14.24
CA ARG A 392 33.99 -4.67 14.99
C ARG A 392 32.47 -4.77 14.81
N HIS A 393 31.81 -3.70 14.33
CA HIS A 393 30.45 -3.78 13.83
C HIS A 393 30.44 -4.41 12.43
N PRO A 394 29.80 -5.58 12.22
CA PRO A 394 30.08 -6.41 11.05
C PRO A 394 29.59 -5.83 9.72
N ALA A 395 28.51 -5.03 9.72
CA ALA A 395 28.10 -4.33 8.50
C ALA A 395 28.91 -3.04 8.25
N VAL A 396 29.55 -2.48 9.30
CA VAL A 396 30.47 -1.35 9.13
C VAL A 396 31.73 -1.84 8.45
N GLU A 397 32.27 -2.98 8.89
CA GLU A 397 33.42 -3.61 8.25
C GLU A 397 33.15 -3.91 6.78
N GLN A 398 32.00 -4.50 6.42
CA GLN A 398 31.65 -4.74 5.02
C GLN A 398 31.70 -3.47 4.17
N VAL A 399 31.23 -2.33 4.71
CA VAL A 399 31.30 -1.05 3.98
C VAL A 399 32.72 -0.54 3.90
N LEU A 400 33.49 -0.55 4.99
CA LEU A 400 34.87 -0.08 5.02
C LEU A 400 35.81 -0.93 4.16
N SER A 401 35.55 -2.24 4.03
CA SER A 401 36.31 -3.18 3.22
C SER A 401 35.88 -3.20 1.75
N SER A 402 34.73 -2.60 1.39
CA SER A 402 34.23 -2.56 0.01
C SER A 402 35.00 -1.58 -0.88
N GLY A 403 34.74 -1.61 -2.20
CA GLY A 403 35.41 -0.73 -3.16
C GLY A 403 35.21 0.77 -2.89
N PRO A 404 36.15 1.64 -3.32
CA PRO A 404 36.10 3.08 -3.08
C PRO A 404 35.12 3.84 -3.99
N TRP A 405 34.51 3.18 -4.95
CA TRP A 405 33.53 3.73 -5.88
C TRP A 405 32.18 3.02 -5.76
N CYS A 406 31.12 3.67 -6.20
CA CYS A 406 29.80 3.09 -6.38
C CYS A 406 29.39 3.16 -7.86
N LEU A 407 28.76 2.11 -8.37
CA LEU A 407 28.11 2.07 -9.68
C LEU A 407 26.59 2.22 -9.49
N GLY A 408 26.03 3.35 -9.92
CA GLY A 408 24.58 3.60 -9.94
C GLY A 408 24.03 3.48 -11.36
N GLY A 409 22.75 3.16 -11.52
CA GLY A 409 22.13 3.07 -12.85
C GLY A 409 20.80 2.33 -12.86
N ASP A 410 20.23 2.20 -14.06
CA ASP A 410 18.91 1.61 -14.27
C ASP A 410 19.06 0.10 -14.49
N LEU A 411 18.41 -0.73 -13.68
CA LEU A 411 18.54 -2.18 -13.76
C LEU A 411 17.47 -2.81 -14.67
N LYS A 412 17.92 -3.77 -15.48
CA LYS A 412 17.10 -4.75 -16.17
C LYS A 412 17.45 -6.14 -15.65
N VAL A 413 16.61 -6.68 -14.77
CA VAL A 413 16.85 -7.98 -14.12
C VAL A 413 16.29 -9.09 -15.00
N LEU A 414 17.17 -9.98 -15.44
CA LEU A 414 16.84 -10.99 -16.44
C LEU A 414 16.24 -12.23 -15.76
N GLU A 415 16.70 -12.57 -14.56
CA GLU A 415 16.26 -13.76 -13.84
C GLU A 415 15.85 -13.44 -12.41
N ARG A 416 14.76 -14.06 -11.95
CA ARG A 416 14.39 -14.02 -10.54
C ARG A 416 15.51 -14.68 -9.73
N VAL A 417 16.00 -13.96 -8.72
CA VAL A 417 17.02 -14.50 -7.81
C VAL A 417 16.41 -15.67 -7.05
N THR A 418 17.09 -16.81 -7.08
CA THR A 418 16.74 -18.01 -6.32
C THR A 418 17.97 -18.51 -5.56
N PHE A 419 17.73 -19.20 -4.46
CA PHE A 419 18.79 -19.78 -3.63
C PHE A 419 18.58 -21.30 -3.54
N ASP A 420 19.66 -22.07 -3.63
CA ASP A 420 19.60 -23.52 -3.45
C ASP A 420 19.64 -23.89 -1.96
N ASP A 421 18.63 -23.43 -1.21
CA ASP A 421 18.54 -23.61 0.24
C ASP A 421 17.20 -24.21 0.71
N GLY A 422 16.33 -24.56 -0.24
CA GLY A 422 15.01 -25.12 0.02
C GLY A 422 13.99 -24.13 0.58
N LEU A 423 14.26 -22.82 0.57
CA LEU A 423 13.40 -21.80 1.17
C LEU A 423 12.78 -20.82 0.15
N ASN A 424 12.96 -21.03 -1.15
CA ASN A 424 12.43 -20.13 -2.19
C ASN A 424 10.91 -19.97 -2.14
N ASP A 425 10.17 -21.01 -1.73
CA ASP A 425 8.72 -20.95 -1.63
C ASP A 425 8.24 -19.91 -0.59
N PHE A 426 9.07 -19.59 0.40
CA PHE A 426 8.80 -18.55 1.38
C PHE A 426 9.24 -17.15 0.92
N ARG A 427 10.01 -17.01 -0.17
CA ARG A 427 10.50 -15.71 -0.66
C ARG A 427 9.47 -15.07 -1.58
N LYS A 428 8.39 -14.57 -0.99
CA LYS A 428 7.32 -13.89 -1.74
C LYS A 428 7.70 -12.45 -2.07
N THR A 429 7.49 -12.02 -3.31
CA THR A 429 7.63 -10.61 -3.69
C THR A 429 6.53 -9.76 -3.02
N PRO A 430 6.68 -8.43 -2.94
CA PRO A 430 5.62 -7.53 -2.51
C PRO A 430 4.30 -7.74 -3.29
N SER A 431 4.38 -7.93 -4.62
CA SER A 431 3.21 -8.20 -5.46
C SER A 431 2.53 -9.52 -5.11
N GLU A 432 3.32 -10.60 -4.91
CA GLU A 432 2.80 -11.89 -4.47
C GLU A 432 2.15 -11.82 -3.08
N LEU A 433 2.75 -11.07 -2.15
CA LEU A 433 2.18 -10.85 -0.82
C LEU A 433 0.85 -10.09 -0.87
N ARG A 434 0.76 -9.01 -1.65
CA ARG A 434 -0.49 -8.28 -1.86
C ARG A 434 -1.59 -9.21 -2.37
N ARG A 435 -1.29 -10.04 -3.38
CA ARG A 435 -2.22 -11.03 -3.90
C ARG A 435 -2.66 -12.05 -2.84
N ILE A 436 -1.73 -12.57 -2.04
CA ILE A 436 -2.06 -13.51 -0.94
C ILE A 436 -3.03 -12.87 0.07
N PHE A 437 -2.82 -11.59 0.42
CA PHE A 437 -3.72 -10.90 1.35
C PHE A 437 -5.09 -10.63 0.74
N GLU A 438 -5.15 -10.27 -0.54
CA GLU A 438 -6.40 -10.10 -1.29
C GLU A 438 -7.19 -11.42 -1.37
N GLU A 439 -6.55 -12.52 -1.77
CA GLU A 439 -7.14 -13.86 -1.85
C GLU A 439 -7.68 -14.33 -0.49
N LYS A 440 -7.01 -13.94 0.61
CA LYS A 440 -7.45 -14.24 1.98
C LYS A 440 -8.48 -13.25 2.53
N GLY A 441 -8.92 -12.27 1.73
CA GLY A 441 -9.90 -11.27 2.14
C GLY A 441 -9.44 -10.40 3.30
N ALA A 442 -8.15 -10.07 3.37
CA ALA A 442 -7.60 -9.22 4.41
C ALA A 442 -8.08 -7.77 4.23
N ASP A 443 -8.63 -7.17 5.29
CA ASP A 443 -9.00 -5.75 5.31
C ASP A 443 -8.03 -4.89 6.16
N ALA A 444 -7.06 -5.54 6.80
CA ALA A 444 -5.87 -4.92 7.37
C ALA A 444 -4.72 -5.92 7.40
N VAL A 445 -3.48 -5.44 7.20
CA VAL A 445 -2.28 -6.26 7.34
C VAL A 445 -1.36 -5.62 8.37
N PHE A 446 -0.91 -6.41 9.34
CA PHE A 446 0.08 -6.01 10.32
C PHE A 446 1.31 -6.91 10.26
N VAL A 447 2.50 -6.35 10.45
CA VAL A 447 3.76 -7.08 10.28
C VAL A 447 4.52 -7.22 11.58
N PHE A 448 5.20 -8.36 11.71
CA PHE A 448 6.24 -8.57 12.71
C PHE A 448 7.57 -8.87 12.00
N GLN A 449 8.45 -7.86 11.97
CA GLN A 449 9.84 -8.00 11.51
C GLN A 449 10.65 -8.74 12.57
N LEU A 450 11.45 -9.73 12.15
CA LEU A 450 12.32 -10.47 13.06
C LEU A 450 13.56 -11.02 12.38
N ARG A 451 14.63 -11.15 13.15
CA ARG A 451 15.85 -11.91 12.79
C ARG A 451 16.17 -13.03 13.79
N ASN A 452 15.38 -13.13 14.86
CA ASN A 452 15.61 -14.03 15.99
C ASN A 452 14.50 -15.10 16.07
N PRO A 453 14.74 -16.23 16.77
CA PRO A 453 13.69 -17.19 17.08
C PRO A 453 12.49 -16.57 17.83
N ILE A 454 11.30 -17.14 17.63
CA ILE A 454 10.06 -16.67 18.25
C ILE A 454 9.85 -17.37 19.60
N HIS A 455 9.76 -16.60 20.68
CA HIS A 455 9.23 -17.07 21.97
C HIS A 455 7.80 -16.54 22.18
N ASN A 456 7.09 -17.06 23.19
CA ASN A 456 5.69 -16.73 23.45
C ASN A 456 5.46 -15.26 23.82
N GLY A 457 6.50 -14.53 24.24
CA GLY A 457 6.47 -13.07 24.36
C GLY A 457 6.13 -12.38 23.02
N HIS A 458 6.85 -12.70 21.94
CA HIS A 458 6.55 -12.20 20.59
C HIS A 458 5.14 -12.61 20.15
N ALA A 459 4.75 -13.86 20.40
CA ALA A 459 3.41 -14.35 20.06
C ALA A 459 2.29 -13.63 20.83
N LEU A 460 2.51 -13.26 22.09
CA LEU A 460 1.57 -12.44 22.87
C LEU A 460 1.33 -11.09 22.19
N LEU A 461 2.39 -10.43 21.70
CA LEU A 461 2.27 -9.14 21.02
C LEU A 461 1.57 -9.22 19.66
N MET A 462 1.85 -10.27 18.90
CA MET A 462 1.18 -10.51 17.62
C MET A 462 -0.32 -10.76 17.82
N ARG A 463 -0.70 -11.54 18.84
CA ARG A 463 -2.10 -11.79 19.21
C ARG A 463 -2.80 -10.54 19.76
N ASP A 464 -2.17 -9.81 20.67
CA ASP A 464 -2.70 -8.55 21.22
C ASP A 464 -2.90 -7.49 20.13
N THR A 465 -1.97 -7.41 19.16
CA THR A 465 -2.12 -6.53 17.99
C THR A 465 -3.35 -6.92 17.18
N ARG A 466 -3.53 -8.21 16.89
CA ARG A 466 -4.73 -8.71 16.20
C ARG A 466 -6.00 -8.33 16.95
N GLU A 467 -6.07 -8.58 18.25
CA GLU A 467 -7.24 -8.27 19.09
C GLU A 467 -7.61 -6.78 19.05
N LYS A 468 -6.61 -5.89 19.03
CA LYS A 468 -6.83 -4.44 18.87
C LYS A 468 -7.37 -4.10 17.49
N LEU A 469 -6.82 -4.71 16.44
CA LEU A 469 -7.26 -4.47 15.06
C LEU A 469 -8.67 -5.01 14.79
N LEU A 470 -9.07 -6.11 15.42
CA LEU A 470 -10.42 -6.67 15.32
C LEU A 470 -11.53 -5.71 15.80
N LYS A 471 -11.18 -4.66 16.56
CA LYS A 471 -12.12 -3.60 16.95
C LYS A 471 -12.49 -2.66 15.80
N LYS A 472 -11.68 -2.63 14.73
CA LYS A 472 -11.82 -1.72 13.58
C LYS A 472 -11.94 -2.46 12.24
N TYR A 473 -11.35 -3.64 12.14
CA TYR A 473 -11.23 -4.46 10.94
C TYR A 473 -11.85 -5.84 11.19
N ARG A 474 -12.44 -6.44 10.17
CA ARG A 474 -13.10 -7.75 10.20
C ARG A 474 -12.11 -8.90 10.09
N ASN A 475 -11.07 -8.75 9.27
CA ASN A 475 -10.08 -9.79 8.98
C ASN A 475 -8.65 -9.21 8.91
N PRO A 476 -8.11 -8.69 10.03
CA PRO A 476 -6.70 -8.32 10.08
C PRO A 476 -5.83 -9.55 9.80
N MET A 477 -4.67 -9.42 9.19
CA MET A 477 -3.77 -10.54 8.90
C MET A 477 -2.35 -10.24 9.35
N LEU A 478 -1.68 -11.24 9.95
CA LEU A 478 -0.28 -11.16 10.33
C LEU A 478 0.60 -11.53 9.14
N LEU A 479 1.51 -10.63 8.78
CA LEU A 479 2.71 -10.95 8.03
C LEU A 479 3.85 -11.25 9.02
N LEU A 480 4.13 -12.53 9.24
CA LEU A 480 5.29 -12.96 10.01
C LEU A 480 6.49 -13.00 9.06
N HIS A 481 7.43 -12.07 9.24
CA HIS A 481 8.34 -11.71 8.16
C HIS A 481 9.83 -11.78 8.56
N PRO A 482 10.37 -12.99 8.79
CA PRO A 482 11.79 -13.16 9.08
C PRO A 482 12.66 -12.57 7.98
N LEU A 483 13.71 -11.84 8.38
CA LEU A 483 14.77 -11.42 7.47
C LEU A 483 15.61 -12.63 7.06
N GLY A 484 15.91 -12.75 5.76
CA GLY A 484 16.64 -13.86 5.18
C GLY A 484 17.80 -13.50 4.25
N GLY A 485 18.14 -12.21 4.13
CA GLY A 485 19.44 -11.82 3.60
C GLY A 485 20.57 -12.10 4.59
N TRP A 486 21.75 -11.52 4.34
CA TRP A 486 22.92 -11.67 5.20
C TRP A 486 22.62 -11.25 6.66
N THR A 487 23.14 -12.02 7.60
CA THR A 487 23.12 -11.77 9.05
C THR A 487 24.50 -12.08 9.62
N LYS A 488 24.87 -11.46 10.73
CA LYS A 488 26.14 -11.72 11.43
C LYS A 488 26.25 -13.16 11.94
N ASP A 489 27.48 -13.63 12.12
CA ASP A 489 27.78 -15.05 12.33
C ASP A 489 27.20 -15.68 13.60
N ASP A 490 26.96 -14.89 14.66
CA ASP A 490 26.40 -15.39 15.92
C ASP A 490 24.86 -15.39 15.97
N ASP A 491 24.19 -14.89 14.92
CA ASP A 491 22.74 -15.01 14.77
C ASP A 491 22.36 -16.45 14.35
N VAL A 492 21.14 -16.88 14.73
CA VAL A 492 20.64 -18.21 14.35
C VAL A 492 20.42 -18.26 12.84
N PRO A 493 20.97 -19.25 12.11
CA PRO A 493 20.82 -19.37 10.67
C PRO A 493 19.35 -19.37 10.22
N LEU A 494 19.09 -18.80 9.04
CA LEU A 494 17.74 -18.69 8.48
C LEU A 494 17.00 -20.02 8.44
N SER A 495 17.64 -21.10 7.97
CA SER A 495 17.02 -22.44 7.89
C SER A 495 16.60 -23.01 9.24
N VAL A 496 17.29 -22.65 10.32
CA VAL A 496 16.92 -23.04 11.69
C VAL A 496 15.74 -22.18 12.17
N ARG A 497 15.78 -20.87 11.90
CA ARG A 497 14.68 -19.95 12.24
C ARG A 497 13.39 -20.31 11.54
N MET A 498 13.43 -20.62 10.24
CA MET A 498 12.24 -21.00 9.48
C MET A 498 11.58 -22.25 10.06
N ARG A 499 12.33 -23.33 10.28
CA ARG A 499 11.81 -24.53 10.95
C ARG A 499 11.23 -24.22 12.33
N GLN A 500 11.89 -23.35 13.10
CA GLN A 500 11.41 -22.93 14.41
C GLN A 500 10.09 -22.14 14.31
N HIS A 501 9.93 -21.27 13.32
CA HIS A 501 8.72 -20.49 13.11
C HIS A 501 7.56 -21.37 12.61
N GLU A 502 7.83 -22.32 11.72
CA GLU A 502 6.85 -23.31 11.29
C GLU A 502 6.35 -24.14 12.48
N ALA A 503 7.25 -24.56 13.39
CA ALA A 503 6.86 -25.26 14.62
C ALA A 503 5.97 -24.40 15.53
N VAL A 504 6.26 -23.10 15.67
CA VAL A 504 5.40 -22.16 16.43
C VAL A 504 3.98 -22.09 15.85
N ILE A 505 3.85 -22.09 14.52
CA ILE A 505 2.53 -22.08 13.85
C ILE A 505 1.84 -23.44 13.99
N ALA A 506 2.57 -24.54 13.77
CA ALA A 506 2.03 -25.89 13.86
C ALA A 506 1.51 -26.25 15.27
N GLU A 507 2.14 -25.70 16.32
CA GLU A 507 1.70 -25.86 17.71
C GLU A 507 0.56 -24.90 18.10
N GLY A 508 0.03 -24.10 17.17
CA GLY A 508 -1.10 -23.19 17.41
C GLY A 508 -0.77 -21.98 18.28
N VAL A 509 0.52 -21.70 18.54
CA VAL A 509 0.94 -20.49 19.26
C VAL A 509 0.64 -19.24 18.43
N LEU A 510 0.83 -19.35 17.11
CA LEU A 510 0.26 -18.46 16.11
C LEU A 510 -0.67 -19.26 15.23
N ASP A 511 -1.85 -18.71 14.96
CA ASP A 511 -2.89 -19.40 14.22
C ASP A 511 -2.61 -19.28 12.71
N PRO A 512 -2.56 -20.41 11.98
CA PRO A 512 -2.27 -20.40 10.54
C PRO A 512 -3.38 -19.74 9.71
N SER A 513 -4.62 -19.66 10.19
CA SER A 513 -5.74 -19.06 9.45
C SER A 513 -5.52 -17.58 9.13
N TRP A 514 -4.79 -16.87 10.00
CA TRP A 514 -4.54 -15.45 9.87
C TRP A 514 -3.06 -15.07 9.82
N THR A 515 -2.17 -16.04 9.64
CA THR A 515 -0.72 -15.84 9.58
C THR A 515 -0.17 -16.19 8.20
N VAL A 516 0.54 -15.25 7.59
CA VAL A 516 1.35 -15.46 6.39
C VAL A 516 2.82 -15.44 6.79
N LEU A 517 3.51 -16.56 6.63
CA LEU A 517 4.96 -16.68 6.84
C LEU A 517 5.68 -16.45 5.52
N SER A 518 6.54 -15.44 5.46
CA SER A 518 7.33 -15.08 4.27
C SER A 518 8.73 -14.60 4.67
N ILE A 519 9.71 -14.74 3.79
CA ILE A 519 11.09 -14.29 4.00
C ILE A 519 11.29 -12.91 3.34
N PHE A 520 11.82 -11.97 4.11
CA PHE A 520 12.25 -10.67 3.59
C PHE A 520 13.71 -10.75 3.11
N PRO A 521 14.01 -10.44 1.84
CA PRO A 521 15.32 -10.76 1.25
C PRO A 521 16.46 -9.81 1.62
N SER A 522 16.16 -8.68 2.26
CA SER A 522 17.19 -7.67 2.59
C SER A 522 18.31 -8.23 3.47
N PRO A 523 19.58 -7.88 3.20
CA PRO A 523 20.64 -7.97 4.19
C PRO A 523 20.29 -7.18 5.46
N MET A 524 20.72 -7.68 6.61
CA MET A 524 20.61 -7.03 7.91
C MET A 524 21.82 -6.12 8.12
N LEU A 525 21.59 -4.83 8.40
CA LEU A 525 22.68 -3.87 8.60
C LEU A 525 23.06 -3.73 10.07
N TYR A 526 22.14 -4.00 10.99
CA TYR A 526 22.28 -3.71 12.40
C TYR A 526 22.42 -2.20 12.70
N ALA A 527 21.79 -1.33 11.88
CA ALA A 527 21.90 0.13 11.99
C ALA A 527 20.76 0.79 12.80
N GLY A 528 20.13 0.04 13.71
CA GLY A 528 19.23 0.58 14.73
C GLY A 528 18.11 1.49 14.19
N PRO A 529 17.95 2.72 14.70
CA PRO A 529 16.91 3.66 14.26
C PRO A 529 16.94 4.05 12.78
N THR A 530 18.11 3.96 12.12
CA THR A 530 18.22 4.18 10.67
C THR A 530 17.58 3.00 9.93
N GLU A 531 17.97 1.77 10.26
CA GLU A 531 17.52 0.58 9.54
C GLU A 531 16.06 0.21 9.81
N VAL A 532 15.54 0.47 11.00
CA VAL A 532 14.13 0.13 11.30
C VAL A 532 13.16 0.90 10.39
N GLN A 533 13.53 2.09 9.94
CA GLN A 533 12.76 2.83 8.92
C GLN A 533 12.72 2.08 7.60
N TRP A 534 13.85 1.50 7.14
CA TRP A 534 13.89 0.63 5.97
C TRP A 534 13.01 -0.61 6.14
N HIS A 535 13.11 -1.28 7.30
CA HIS A 535 12.26 -2.44 7.58
C HIS A 535 10.76 -2.12 7.54
N ALA A 536 10.38 -0.92 7.98
CA ALA A 536 9.00 -0.42 7.93
C ALA A 536 8.59 -0.03 6.50
N ARG A 537 9.42 0.77 5.82
CA ARG A 537 9.19 1.24 4.45
C ARG A 537 9.01 0.08 3.47
N ALA A 538 9.90 -0.91 3.50
CA ALA A 538 9.82 -2.07 2.62
C ALA A 538 8.49 -2.82 2.80
N ARG A 539 7.88 -2.76 3.98
CA ARG A 539 6.61 -3.46 4.28
C ARG A 539 5.39 -2.71 3.78
N ILE A 540 5.48 -1.40 3.58
CA ILE A 540 4.46 -0.65 2.82
C ILE A 540 4.35 -1.23 1.40
N ALA A 541 5.48 -1.57 0.76
CA ALA A 541 5.47 -2.19 -0.57
C ALA A 541 4.64 -3.49 -0.57
N ALA A 542 4.66 -4.27 0.52
CA ALA A 542 3.87 -5.49 0.69
C ALA A 542 2.41 -5.25 1.14
N GLY A 543 1.91 -4.00 1.15
CA GLY A 543 0.53 -3.68 1.57
C GLY A 543 0.31 -3.68 3.09
N VAL A 544 1.37 -3.52 3.89
CA VAL A 544 1.25 -3.46 5.35
C VAL A 544 0.76 -2.09 5.80
N HIS A 545 -0.19 -2.10 6.74
CA HIS A 545 -0.80 -0.90 7.31
C HIS A 545 -0.37 -0.64 8.76
N THR A 546 0.01 -1.70 9.48
CA THR A 546 0.37 -1.64 10.89
C THR A 546 1.72 -2.29 11.13
N TYR A 547 2.64 -1.57 11.76
CA TYR A 547 4.01 -2.03 12.00
C TYR A 547 4.25 -2.20 13.51
N ILE A 548 4.52 -3.43 13.95
CA ILE A 548 4.90 -3.71 15.33
C ILE A 548 6.38 -3.40 15.49
N VAL A 549 6.73 -2.49 16.41
CA VAL A 549 8.13 -2.14 16.70
C VAL A 549 8.50 -2.44 18.15
N GLY A 550 9.61 -3.17 18.30
CA GLY A 550 10.20 -3.59 19.56
C GLY A 550 11.01 -2.53 20.30
N ARG A 551 11.60 -2.96 21.44
CA ARG A 551 12.78 -2.31 22.04
C ARG A 551 14.02 -2.65 21.20
N ASP A 552 14.90 -1.68 21.02
CA ASP A 552 16.16 -1.79 20.26
C ASP A 552 15.98 -2.47 18.88
N PRO A 553 15.02 -2.01 18.05
CA PRO A 553 14.79 -2.63 16.76
C PRO A 553 16.02 -2.40 15.87
N ALA A 554 16.43 -3.46 15.19
CA ALA A 554 17.64 -3.48 14.37
C ALA A 554 18.95 -3.11 15.09
N GLY A 555 18.97 -3.13 16.42
CA GLY A 555 20.20 -2.87 17.17
C GLY A 555 21.14 -4.05 17.29
N ILE A 556 22.34 -3.74 17.77
CA ILE A 556 23.43 -4.65 18.11
C ILE A 556 24.09 -4.16 19.41
N GLN A 557 24.85 -5.03 20.07
CA GLN A 557 25.61 -4.64 21.26
C GLN A 557 26.85 -3.82 20.88
N HIS A 558 27.16 -2.81 21.68
CA HIS A 558 28.41 -2.08 21.60
C HIS A 558 29.58 -3.03 21.92
N PRO A 559 30.64 -3.08 21.09
CA PRO A 559 31.68 -4.09 21.22
C PRO A 559 32.47 -4.01 22.54
N ASP A 560 32.69 -2.80 23.08
CA ASP A 560 33.45 -2.63 24.33
C ASP A 560 32.63 -2.86 25.61
N THR A 561 31.35 -2.43 25.62
CA THR A 561 30.55 -2.42 26.86
C THR A 561 29.60 -3.60 26.94
N GLY A 562 29.25 -4.22 25.82
CA GLY A 562 28.21 -5.24 25.72
C GLY A 562 26.78 -4.71 25.93
N ASP A 563 26.61 -3.40 26.14
CA ASP A 563 25.30 -2.74 26.21
C ASP A 563 24.75 -2.48 24.80
N PHE A 564 23.54 -1.94 24.68
CA PHE A 564 22.96 -1.55 23.39
C PHE A 564 23.81 -0.47 22.71
N LEU A 565 24.13 -0.65 21.42
CA LEU A 565 24.82 0.36 20.62
C LEU A 565 23.94 1.61 20.42
N TYR A 566 22.63 1.40 20.32
CA TYR A 566 21.63 2.46 20.16
C TYR A 566 20.77 2.57 21.42
N GLU A 567 20.27 3.79 21.70
CA GLU A 567 19.31 3.95 22.78
C GLU A 567 18.05 3.11 22.46
N PRO A 568 17.61 2.19 23.35
CA PRO A 568 16.64 1.16 22.99
C PRO A 568 15.23 1.64 22.61
N THR A 569 14.87 2.89 22.89
CA THR A 569 13.58 3.49 22.54
C THR A 569 13.64 4.31 21.25
N HIS A 570 14.84 4.67 20.77
CA HIS A 570 15.01 5.55 19.62
C HIS A 570 14.38 4.98 18.34
N GLY A 571 14.46 3.67 18.09
CA GLY A 571 13.86 3.10 16.89
C GLY A 571 12.35 3.32 16.79
N ALA A 572 11.61 3.12 17.89
CA ALA A 572 10.17 3.37 17.93
C ALA A 572 9.84 4.87 17.83
N LYS A 573 10.59 5.72 18.55
CA LYS A 573 10.43 7.19 18.50
C LYS A 573 10.66 7.72 17.09
N VAL A 574 11.76 7.33 16.44
CA VAL A 574 12.11 7.74 15.08
C VAL A 574 11.04 7.29 14.09
N LEU A 575 10.58 6.03 14.13
CA LEU A 575 9.49 5.58 13.26
C LEU A 575 8.22 6.43 13.38
N SER A 576 7.86 6.84 14.60
CA SER A 576 6.63 7.62 14.83
C SER A 576 6.66 9.03 14.24
N MET A 577 7.85 9.56 13.92
CA MET A 577 8.06 10.89 13.37
C MET A 577 8.74 10.88 11.99
N ALA A 578 9.04 9.70 11.45
CA ALA A 578 9.78 9.55 10.21
C ALA A 578 8.92 10.01 9.02
N PRO A 579 9.41 10.96 8.20
CA PRO A 579 8.68 11.43 7.03
C PRO A 579 8.54 10.32 5.98
N GLY A 580 7.43 10.30 5.25
CA GLY A 580 7.11 9.27 4.26
C GLY A 580 6.61 7.93 4.84
N LEU A 581 6.41 7.83 6.16
CA LEU A 581 5.84 6.66 6.85
C LEU A 581 4.48 6.94 7.53
N SER A 582 3.85 8.09 7.25
CA SER A 582 2.57 8.52 7.85
C SER A 582 1.41 7.54 7.59
N GLN A 583 1.50 6.73 6.54
CA GLN A 583 0.54 5.68 6.20
C GLN A 583 0.61 4.45 7.13
N LEU A 584 1.71 4.28 7.88
CA LEU A 584 1.85 3.17 8.82
C LEU A 584 1.34 3.54 10.20
N HIS A 585 0.46 2.72 10.74
CA HIS A 585 0.14 2.74 12.16
C HIS A 585 1.24 2.01 12.95
N ILE A 586 2.11 2.78 13.59
CA ILE A 586 3.21 2.25 14.41
C ILE A 586 2.65 1.81 15.77
N LEU A 587 2.77 0.52 16.07
CA LEU A 587 2.38 -0.05 17.36
C LEU A 587 3.63 -0.33 18.20
N PRO A 588 3.90 0.48 19.23
CA PRO A 588 5.04 0.26 20.10
C PRO A 588 4.86 -1.00 20.95
N PHE A 589 5.97 -1.69 21.18
CA PHE A 589 6.05 -2.85 22.04
C PHE A 589 5.63 -2.52 23.47
N ARG A 590 4.85 -3.41 24.06
CA ARG A 590 4.82 -3.56 25.52
C ARG A 590 5.81 -4.64 25.90
N VAL A 591 6.65 -4.38 26.89
CA VAL A 591 7.61 -5.36 27.38
C VAL A 591 6.84 -6.61 27.85
N ALA A 592 7.16 -7.76 27.30
CA ALA A 592 6.60 -9.04 27.71
C ALA A 592 7.68 -9.87 28.42
N ALA A 593 7.33 -10.44 29.57
CA ALA A 593 8.22 -11.26 30.39
C ALA A 593 7.46 -12.49 30.91
N TYR A 594 8.18 -13.50 31.41
CA TYR A 594 7.57 -14.71 31.93
C TYR A 594 7.00 -14.44 33.32
N ASP A 595 5.68 -14.50 33.48
CA ASP A 595 5.02 -14.34 34.76
C ASP A 595 5.07 -15.68 35.52
N LYS A 596 5.90 -15.73 36.57
CA LYS A 596 6.15 -16.93 37.37
C LYS A 596 4.90 -17.41 38.11
N LYS A 597 3.97 -16.51 38.45
CA LYS A 597 2.71 -16.89 39.11
C LYS A 597 1.70 -17.42 38.13
N ALA A 598 1.63 -16.84 36.94
CA ALA A 598 0.68 -17.25 35.89
C ALA A 598 1.18 -18.43 35.05
N GLY A 599 2.46 -18.78 35.12
CA GLY A 599 3.07 -19.86 34.35
C GLY A 599 3.07 -19.61 32.84
N LYS A 600 3.13 -18.33 32.41
CA LYS A 600 3.05 -17.94 30.99
C LYS A 600 3.65 -16.56 30.74
N MET A 601 3.89 -16.24 29.47
CA MET A 601 4.28 -14.89 29.06
C MET A 601 3.12 -13.90 29.28
N ALA A 602 3.42 -12.76 29.89
CA ALA A 602 2.48 -11.66 30.12
C ALA A 602 3.17 -10.30 29.90
N PHE A 603 2.39 -9.24 29.75
CA PHE A 603 2.94 -7.88 29.72
C PHE A 603 3.49 -7.52 31.10
N PHE A 604 4.70 -6.98 31.13
CA PHE A 604 5.41 -6.59 32.34
C PHE A 604 4.64 -5.50 33.09
N ASP A 605 4.51 -5.69 34.39
CA ASP A 605 3.85 -4.77 35.31
C ASP A 605 4.86 -4.35 36.40
N PRO A 606 5.30 -3.08 36.40
CA PRO A 606 6.28 -2.58 37.35
C PRO A 606 5.87 -2.74 38.82
N SER A 607 4.55 -2.75 39.11
CA SER A 607 4.04 -2.86 40.49
C SER A 607 4.30 -4.23 41.13
N ARG A 608 4.52 -5.26 40.29
CA ARG A 608 4.77 -6.65 40.70
C ARG A 608 5.99 -7.22 39.99
N LYS A 609 7.04 -6.41 39.86
CA LYS A 609 8.30 -6.75 39.16
C LYS A 609 8.89 -8.11 39.58
N GLU A 610 8.77 -8.47 40.85
CA GLU A 610 9.29 -9.71 41.46
C GLU A 610 8.63 -10.96 40.85
N ASP A 611 7.43 -10.84 40.27
CA ASP A 611 6.69 -11.95 39.66
C ASP A 611 7.18 -12.28 38.24
N PHE A 612 8.00 -11.42 37.64
CA PHE A 612 8.45 -11.58 36.25
C PHE A 612 9.89 -12.09 36.16
N ASP A 613 10.12 -13.02 35.23
CA ASP A 613 11.45 -13.50 34.83
C ASP A 613 11.78 -13.05 33.40
N PHE A 614 12.92 -12.39 33.24
CA PHE A 614 13.44 -11.94 31.95
C PHE A 614 14.49 -12.95 31.44
N ILE A 615 14.05 -13.81 30.53
CA ILE A 615 14.93 -14.81 29.90
C ILE A 615 15.61 -14.15 28.70
N SER A 616 16.84 -13.66 28.90
CA SER A 616 17.64 -13.06 27.83
C SER A 616 18.05 -14.09 26.77
N GLY A 617 18.39 -13.62 25.57
CA GLY A 617 18.93 -14.48 24.51
C GLY A 617 20.18 -15.25 24.94
N THR A 618 21.03 -14.66 25.78
CA THR A 618 22.20 -15.34 26.35
C THR A 618 21.82 -16.47 27.32
N ARG A 619 20.83 -16.25 28.20
CA ARG A 619 20.32 -17.30 29.09
C ARG A 619 19.65 -18.42 28.30
N MET A 620 18.85 -18.07 27.30
CA MET A 620 18.22 -19.01 26.37
C MET A 620 19.27 -19.89 25.67
N ARG A 621 20.33 -19.30 25.12
CA ARG A 621 21.44 -20.03 24.50
C ARG A 621 22.15 -20.98 25.47
N LYS A 622 22.37 -20.54 26.71
CA LYS A 622 22.99 -21.37 27.75
C LYS A 622 22.13 -22.61 28.03
N LEU A 623 20.82 -22.42 28.28
CA LEU A 623 19.89 -23.53 28.51
C LEU A 623 19.89 -24.52 27.34
N ALA A 624 19.82 -24.02 26.10
CA ALA A 624 19.83 -24.85 24.90
C ALA A 624 21.10 -25.70 24.76
N ARG A 625 22.28 -25.12 25.02
CA ARG A 625 23.57 -25.84 24.99
C ARG A 625 23.67 -26.91 26.08
N GLU A 626 23.15 -26.63 27.26
CA GLU A 626 23.14 -27.54 28.41
C GLU A 626 22.06 -28.63 28.30
N GLY A 627 21.19 -28.56 27.29
CA GLY A 627 20.04 -29.47 27.15
C GLY A 627 18.93 -29.24 28.19
N ALA A 628 18.97 -28.11 28.90
CA ALA A 628 17.93 -27.70 29.82
C ALA A 628 16.76 -27.07 29.08
N THR A 629 15.55 -27.17 29.64
CA THR A 629 14.35 -26.51 29.10
C THR A 629 14.11 -25.18 29.79
N PRO A 630 13.62 -24.14 29.07
CA PRO A 630 13.08 -22.95 29.70
C PRO A 630 11.79 -23.30 30.47
N PRO A 631 11.30 -22.39 31.34
CA PRO A 631 10.00 -22.57 31.98
C PRO A 631 8.89 -22.85 30.97
N ASP A 632 7.98 -23.76 31.32
CA ASP A 632 6.81 -24.10 30.50
C ASP A 632 6.02 -22.84 30.13
N GLY A 633 5.63 -22.71 28.87
CA GLY A 633 4.92 -21.51 28.40
C GLY A 633 5.82 -20.33 28.00
N PHE A 634 7.16 -20.45 28.10
CA PHE A 634 8.10 -19.49 27.51
C PHE A 634 8.18 -19.61 25.98
N MET A 635 8.25 -20.83 25.46
CA MET A 635 8.33 -21.14 24.02
C MET A 635 7.61 -22.46 23.75
N ALA A 636 7.08 -22.63 22.55
CA ALA A 636 6.48 -23.89 22.11
C ALA A 636 7.51 -25.04 22.19
N PRO A 637 7.17 -26.22 22.78
CA PRO A 637 8.11 -27.32 22.96
C PRO A 637 8.86 -27.79 21.71
N THR A 638 8.18 -27.93 20.57
CA THR A 638 8.82 -28.35 19.31
C THR A 638 9.73 -27.26 18.78
N ALA A 639 9.29 -26.00 18.89
CA ALA A 639 10.11 -24.86 18.54
C ALA A 639 11.37 -24.74 19.43
N TRP A 640 11.27 -25.05 20.73
CA TRP A 640 12.42 -25.12 21.63
C TRP A 640 13.38 -26.23 21.25
N LYS A 641 12.88 -27.44 20.95
CA LYS A 641 13.68 -28.59 20.54
C LYS A 641 14.55 -28.26 19.33
N ILE A 642 14.00 -27.60 18.31
CA ILE A 642 14.75 -27.17 17.11
C ILE A 642 15.93 -26.26 17.48
N LEU A 643 15.74 -25.33 18.41
CA LEU A 643 16.82 -24.46 18.89
C LEU A 643 17.83 -25.22 19.74
N ALA A 644 17.39 -26.10 20.64
CA ALA A 644 18.26 -26.92 21.45
C ALA A 644 19.16 -27.81 20.58
N ASP A 645 18.59 -28.51 19.59
CA ASP A 645 19.33 -29.34 18.64
C ASP A 645 20.38 -28.53 17.88
N TYR A 646 20.02 -27.33 17.41
CA TYR A 646 20.97 -26.43 16.76
C TYR A 646 22.12 -26.02 17.70
N TYR A 647 21.82 -25.51 18.89
CA TYR A 647 22.84 -25.05 19.83
C TYR A 647 23.74 -26.17 20.35
N GLN A 648 23.21 -27.40 20.48
CA GLN A 648 24.01 -28.58 20.79
C GLN A 648 24.88 -29.02 19.62
N SER A 649 24.42 -28.88 18.38
CA SER A 649 25.21 -29.25 17.19
C SER A 649 26.47 -28.38 17.02
N ILE A 650 26.40 -27.11 17.40
CA ILE A 650 27.55 -26.20 17.36
C ILE A 650 28.46 -26.30 18.58
N ALA A 651 27.96 -26.79 19.73
CA ALA A 651 28.75 -27.01 20.94
C ALA A 651 29.58 -28.32 20.89
N LYS A 652 29.23 -29.23 19.97
CA LYS A 652 29.96 -30.48 19.70
C LYS A 652 31.08 -30.33 18.66
N LYS A 653 31.13 -29.20 17.97
CA LYS A 653 32.22 -28.81 17.06
C LYS A 653 33.18 -27.90 17.82
#